data_AF-A0A9E2Q804-F1
#
_entry.id   AF-A0A9E2Q804-F1
#
_cell.length_a   1.000
_cell.length_b   1.000
_cell.length_c   1.000
_cell.angle_alpha   90.00
_cell.angle_beta   90.00
_cell.angle_gamma   90.00
#
_symmetry.space_group_name_H-M   'P 1'
#
loop_
_entity.id
_entity.type
_entity.pdbx_description
1 polymer ?
#
loop_
_entity_poly.entity_id
_entity_poly.type
_entity_poly.pdbx_seq_one_letter_code
_entity_poly.pdbx_strand_id
1 'polypeptide(L)'
;MFHVKFSESFRSRSNVPAILLVAVLALVCIAQAVAPPLCTAQGSCPDPPEPARYGLQPYPGELVDSFDRAGTNRLGNEGPDLPQIWKGYPPSQAELISPYAPCILLKAIGYTESAGWKQFEADYGQEGWTVISPDCGYGIMQITSGMEGGAGFEPYRVAGEPAYNIGTGARILIQKWNALAHYIGNHSPHVVEDWYYAVWAYNGGLLEDGTLTWYGNPNNPRYRWPREAWLCGQDMNQERKDWPYQELIWGCAANPPAGTYFFWDAVPLTLPDRADLNSDPPPPHIDTPSPSHSSCSVVGLPDIRMDANDWNSTVVLRNNGVTTRGTLKLYDQYGVVHWTLSFADLQPNQIWEAPLPSASDFNGSAMVEAHQDVAVVVQNRHPDMITAYDGISAITGITPDPGFACAAETLHLPLIIRDYENLYLNGDTWNTTIHIQNAGTATAEVSVEFFNQDGSSKYTGGPYTIQPGASVKLDQFNCWQLGTSFMGSATVTSDDQPVAAIVNEVNMSNNRAMAYNAFSSGALNVYLPFSSWNWHSLYSDIPVKNIGADSSTVEVTYYEQGTGQEWYDWRDVGSNELEIFYPPPDNYPYGMNERLAAAVVTNNSRDLIALVHERRDQQDYRAQYMTYNGVAKTDSM
;
A
#
# COMPACT_ATOMS: atom_id res chain seq x y z
N MET A 1 73.72 -25.82 30.78
CA MET A 1 73.31 -25.07 29.58
C MET A 1 73.25 -23.59 29.96
N PHE A 2 74.42 -22.98 30.18
CA PHE A 2 75.21 -22.15 29.24
C PHE A 2 74.54 -20.78 28.97
N HIS A 3 75.15 -19.60 29.19
CA HIS A 3 76.33 -19.17 29.95
C HIS A 3 76.44 -17.61 29.89
N VAL A 4 76.92 -16.99 30.97
CA VAL A 4 77.83 -15.80 31.04
C VAL A 4 77.29 -14.33 31.03
N LYS A 5 77.28 -13.72 32.25
CA LYS A 5 78.19 -12.68 32.84
C LYS A 5 78.34 -11.22 32.29
N PHE A 6 78.42 -10.30 33.26
CA PHE A 6 78.96 -8.90 33.33
C PHE A 6 78.12 -7.75 32.70
N SER A 7 77.56 -6.81 33.47
CA SER A 7 78.10 -5.61 34.16
C SER A 7 78.35 -4.40 33.26
N GLU A 8 77.64 -3.29 33.50
CA GLU A 8 78.17 -1.94 33.83
C GLU A 8 77.17 -0.82 33.47
N SER A 9 77.30 0.24 34.26
CA SER A 9 76.60 1.51 34.35
C SER A 9 76.58 2.39 33.09
N PHE A 10 75.55 3.22 32.89
CA PHE A 10 75.58 4.69 33.13
C PHE A 10 74.26 5.40 32.75
N ARG A 11 73.78 6.22 33.70
CA ARG A 11 72.99 7.47 33.63
C ARG A 11 72.19 7.84 32.37
N SER A 12 70.93 8.22 32.64
CA SER A 12 70.39 9.61 32.60
C SER A 12 69.11 9.79 31.77
N ARG A 13 68.02 10.09 32.52
CA ARG A 13 66.90 11.01 32.20
C ARG A 13 66.03 10.63 30.99
N SER A 14 64.71 10.73 30.99
CA SER A 14 63.70 11.27 31.90
C SER A 14 62.35 11.02 31.20
N ASN A 15 61.32 10.55 31.90
CA ASN A 15 59.91 10.82 31.59
C ASN A 15 58.99 10.27 32.72
N VAL A 16 58.23 11.20 33.32
CA VAL A 16 56.82 11.19 33.79
C VAL A 16 56.26 9.94 34.50
N PRO A 17 55.47 10.11 35.57
CA PRO A 17 54.02 10.04 35.39
C PRO A 17 53.23 11.14 36.11
N ALA A 18 51.99 11.29 35.64
CA ALA A 18 50.96 12.26 35.97
C ALA A 18 50.60 12.38 37.47
N ILE A 19 49.97 13.50 37.83
CA ILE A 19 48.64 13.58 38.48
C ILE A 19 48.21 15.05 38.69
N LEU A 20 46.92 15.29 38.43
CA LEU A 20 46.03 16.42 38.66
C LEU A 20 46.48 17.60 39.56
N LEU A 21 46.18 18.85 39.15
CA LEU A 21 45.20 19.70 39.84
C LEU A 21 44.81 20.96 39.04
N VAL A 22 43.57 21.37 39.28
CA VAL A 22 42.76 22.48 38.75
C VAL A 22 43.36 23.88 38.99
N ALA A 23 43.29 24.78 38.01
CA ALA A 23 43.05 26.22 38.24
C ALA A 23 42.64 26.98 36.95
N VAL A 24 41.52 27.68 37.10
CA VAL A 24 40.76 28.58 36.23
C VAL A 24 41.58 29.72 35.61
N LEU A 25 41.34 30.02 34.32
CA LEU A 25 41.50 31.36 33.75
C LEU A 25 40.45 31.57 32.65
N ALA A 26 39.41 32.31 33.00
CA ALA A 26 38.33 32.71 32.09
C ALA A 26 38.80 33.87 31.21
N LEU A 27 38.88 33.64 29.90
CA LEU A 27 38.81 34.70 28.90
C LEU A 27 37.39 34.70 28.33
N VAL A 28 36.63 35.72 28.69
CA VAL A 28 35.31 36.01 28.13
C VAL A 28 35.53 36.65 26.76
N CYS A 29 35.44 35.86 25.69
CA CYS A 29 35.16 36.36 24.35
C CYS A 29 33.64 36.27 24.15
N ILE A 30 32.95 37.41 24.24
CA ILE A 30 31.57 37.53 23.75
C ILE A 30 31.66 37.50 22.23
N ALA A 31 31.51 36.32 21.63
CA ALA A 31 31.13 36.23 20.23
C ALA A 31 29.63 36.54 20.17
N GLN A 32 29.30 37.79 19.85
CA GLN A 32 27.96 38.08 19.35
C GLN A 32 27.82 37.32 18.04
N ALA A 33 26.86 36.38 17.98
CA ALA A 33 26.45 35.77 16.73
C ALA A 33 25.83 36.87 15.86
N VAL A 34 26.65 37.46 15.00
CA VAL A 34 26.16 38.35 13.95
C VAL A 34 25.54 37.45 12.90
N ALA A 35 24.22 37.58 12.71
CA ALA A 35 23.52 36.93 11.61
C ALA A 35 24.26 37.25 10.28
N PRO A 36 24.50 36.26 9.41
CA PRO A 36 25.14 36.53 8.14
C PRO A 36 24.31 37.55 7.33
N PRO A 37 24.96 38.47 6.61
CA PRO A 37 24.29 39.51 5.86
C PRO A 37 23.40 38.90 4.78
N LEU A 38 22.15 39.34 4.76
CA LEU A 38 21.14 39.08 3.73
C LEU A 38 21.76 39.09 2.34
N CYS A 39 21.72 37.95 1.65
CA CYS A 39 22.07 37.83 0.24
C CYS A 39 21.11 38.67 -0.61
N THR A 40 21.66 39.51 -1.48
CA THR A 40 20.92 40.34 -2.43
C THR A 40 20.46 39.55 -3.67
N ALA A 41 19.14 39.32 -3.73
CA ALA A 41 18.21 39.12 -4.87
C ALA A 41 18.59 38.29 -6.12
N GLN A 42 17.89 37.15 -6.28
CA GLN A 42 17.27 36.73 -7.56
C GLN A 42 16.06 35.82 -7.24
N GLY A 43 14.84 36.33 -7.46
CA GLY A 43 13.58 35.78 -6.95
C GLY A 43 13.30 36.33 -5.55
N SER A 44 12.39 37.30 -5.40
CA SER A 44 12.05 37.79 -4.06
C SER A 44 11.32 36.68 -3.33
N CYS A 45 11.89 36.22 -2.22
CA CYS A 45 11.18 35.40 -1.25
C CYS A 45 9.84 36.05 -0.90
N PRO A 46 8.86 35.27 -0.37
CA PRO A 46 7.63 35.83 0.16
C PRO A 46 7.91 37.10 0.99
N ASP A 47 7.04 38.11 0.89
CA ASP A 47 7.17 39.35 1.66
C ASP A 47 5.93 39.53 2.56
N PRO A 48 6.05 39.36 3.89
CA PRO A 48 7.27 39.01 4.61
C PRO A 48 7.65 37.52 4.43
N PRO A 49 8.95 37.18 4.48
CA PRO A 49 9.38 35.79 4.32
C PRO A 49 8.98 34.96 5.53
N GLU A 50 8.61 33.70 5.32
CA GLU A 50 8.40 32.78 6.44
C GLU A 50 9.74 32.61 7.18
N PRO A 51 9.81 32.85 8.51
CA PRO A 51 11.08 32.78 9.22
C PRO A 51 11.69 31.37 9.23
N ALA A 52 13.02 31.28 9.22
CA ALA A 52 13.69 30.03 9.54
C ALA A 52 13.35 29.55 10.95
N ARG A 53 13.30 28.24 11.16
CA ARG A 53 13.10 27.59 12.46
C ARG A 53 14.41 26.93 12.91
N TYR A 54 14.60 26.83 14.22
CA TYR A 54 15.73 26.14 14.81
C TYR A 54 15.27 24.76 15.28
N GLY A 55 15.97 23.70 14.90
CA GLY A 55 15.55 22.34 15.22
C GLY A 55 16.63 21.29 14.99
N LEU A 56 16.37 20.09 15.50
CA LEU A 56 17.24 18.93 15.40
C LEU A 56 17.15 18.32 14.00
N GLN A 57 18.28 18.14 13.32
CA GLN A 57 18.36 17.40 12.08
C GLN A 57 18.24 15.88 12.35
N PRO A 58 17.16 15.21 11.89
CA PRO A 58 16.99 13.78 12.12
C PRO A 58 18.01 12.95 11.35
N TYR A 59 18.28 11.75 11.83
CA TYR A 59 19.06 10.77 11.09
C TYR A 59 18.26 10.25 9.87
N PRO A 60 18.93 9.90 8.74
CA PRO A 60 18.22 9.39 7.57
C PRO A 60 17.34 8.18 7.86
N GLY A 61 17.77 7.27 8.75
CA GLY A 61 16.97 6.11 9.16
C GLY A 61 15.63 6.47 9.85
N GLU A 62 15.54 7.64 10.49
CA GLU A 62 14.30 8.15 11.09
C GLU A 62 13.37 8.77 10.03
N LEU A 63 13.94 9.28 8.93
CA LEU A 63 13.20 9.92 7.84
C LEU A 63 12.63 8.93 6.82
N VAL A 64 13.17 7.72 6.71
CA VAL A 64 12.66 6.68 5.79
C VAL A 64 11.15 6.47 6.01
N ASP A 65 10.74 6.29 7.26
CA ASP A 65 9.33 6.12 7.65
C ASP A 65 8.48 7.36 7.29
N SER A 66 9.02 8.56 7.47
CA SER A 66 8.32 9.80 7.09
C SER A 66 8.05 9.89 5.59
N PHE A 67 9.01 9.50 4.75
CA PHE A 67 8.79 9.43 3.30
C PHE A 67 7.76 8.37 2.92
N ASP A 68 7.82 7.19 3.54
CA ASP A 68 6.91 6.10 3.22
C ASP A 68 5.47 6.41 3.63
N ARG A 69 5.29 7.01 4.82
CA ARG A 69 4.00 7.50 5.29
C ARG A 69 3.50 8.69 4.49
N ALA A 70 4.37 9.60 4.04
CA ALA A 70 3.96 10.70 3.16
C ALA A 70 3.42 10.18 1.82
N GLY A 71 4.12 9.23 1.20
CA GLY A 71 3.73 8.65 -0.08
C GLY A 71 2.44 7.83 -0.01
N THR A 72 2.15 7.22 1.14
CA THR A 72 0.97 6.36 1.35
C THR A 72 -0.19 7.06 2.05
N ASN A 73 -0.13 8.39 2.23
CA ASN A 73 -1.15 9.20 2.93
C ASN A 73 -1.38 8.78 4.40
N ARG A 74 -0.29 8.46 5.12
CA ARG A 74 -0.29 7.94 6.51
C ARG A 74 0.44 8.83 7.53
N LEU A 75 0.74 10.07 7.19
CA LEU A 75 1.33 11.01 8.17
C LEU A 75 0.32 11.47 9.23
N GLY A 76 -0.97 11.48 8.92
CA GLY A 76 -1.99 12.08 9.79
C GLY A 76 -1.60 13.52 10.15
N ASN A 77 -1.71 13.89 11.42
CA ASN A 77 -1.41 15.25 11.89
C ASN A 77 0.07 15.66 11.76
N GLU A 78 1.01 14.75 11.47
CA GLU A 78 2.42 15.07 11.21
C GLU A 78 2.63 15.73 9.83
N GLY A 79 1.66 15.58 8.91
CA GLY A 79 1.69 16.17 7.57
C GLY A 79 0.49 17.07 7.28
N PRO A 80 0.48 17.79 6.15
CA PRO A 80 -0.73 18.40 5.62
C PRO A 80 -1.65 17.33 5.01
N ASP A 81 -2.94 17.64 4.89
CA ASP A 81 -3.87 16.83 4.09
C ASP A 81 -3.38 16.74 2.64
N LEU A 82 -3.51 15.57 2.02
CA LEU A 82 -3.17 15.37 0.61
C LEU A 82 -4.45 15.48 -0.25
N PRO A 83 -4.40 16.15 -1.42
CA PRO A 83 -5.53 16.17 -2.34
C PRO A 83 -5.75 14.79 -2.96
N GLN A 84 -7.00 14.45 -3.27
CA GLN A 84 -7.33 13.28 -4.10
C GLN A 84 -6.58 13.35 -5.44
N ILE A 85 -6.32 12.20 -6.04
CA ILE A 85 -5.50 12.10 -7.24
C ILE A 85 -6.29 11.50 -8.41
N TRP A 86 -6.14 12.08 -9.59
CA TRP A 86 -6.74 11.54 -10.81
C TRP A 86 -6.02 10.29 -11.28
N LYS A 87 -6.78 9.25 -11.63
CA LYS A 87 -6.28 8.01 -12.21
C LYS A 87 -7.06 7.68 -13.47
N GLY A 88 -6.38 7.18 -14.49
CA GLY A 88 -7.00 6.68 -15.72
C GLY A 88 -6.75 7.55 -16.94
N TYR A 89 -6.72 6.90 -18.11
CA TYR A 89 -6.60 7.50 -19.43
C TYR A 89 -7.50 6.72 -20.43
N PRO A 90 -8.18 7.38 -21.39
CA PRO A 90 -8.19 8.81 -21.65
C PRO A 90 -8.83 9.61 -20.51
N PRO A 91 -8.56 10.92 -20.37
CA PRO A 91 -9.04 11.73 -19.24
C PRO A 91 -10.57 11.73 -19.05
N SER A 92 -11.33 11.43 -20.11
CA SER A 92 -12.79 11.25 -20.06
C SER A 92 -13.25 10.04 -19.24
N GLN A 93 -12.34 9.12 -18.90
CA GLN A 93 -12.59 7.92 -18.09
C GLN A 93 -11.86 8.00 -16.74
N ALA A 94 -11.22 9.12 -16.44
CA ALA A 94 -10.46 9.27 -15.21
C ALA A 94 -11.38 9.38 -14.00
N GLU A 95 -10.93 8.83 -12.88
CA GLU A 95 -11.61 8.87 -11.58
C GLU A 95 -10.69 9.47 -10.52
N LEU A 96 -11.28 10.12 -9.51
CA LEU A 96 -10.53 10.55 -8.33
C LEU A 96 -10.41 9.38 -7.36
N ILE A 97 -9.18 9.11 -6.94
CA ILE A 97 -8.89 8.10 -5.93
C ILE A 97 -8.18 8.72 -4.72
N SER A 98 -8.00 7.90 -3.69
CA SER A 98 -7.25 8.29 -2.50
C SER A 98 -5.82 8.73 -2.82
N PRO A 99 -5.28 9.71 -2.08
CA PRO A 99 -3.96 10.24 -2.35
C PRO A 99 -2.87 9.18 -2.23
N TYR A 100 -1.97 9.16 -3.22
CA TYR A 100 -0.77 8.33 -3.22
C TYR A 100 0.32 9.03 -4.04
N ALA A 101 1.57 8.94 -3.59
CA ALA A 101 2.75 9.35 -4.35
C ALA A 101 3.87 8.31 -4.15
N PRO A 102 4.55 7.85 -5.21
CA PRO A 102 5.59 6.84 -5.06
C PRO A 102 6.68 7.28 -4.09
N CYS A 103 6.87 6.50 -3.01
CA CYS A 103 7.83 6.84 -1.98
C CYS A 103 9.25 6.98 -2.51
N ILE A 104 9.63 6.15 -3.49
CA ILE A 104 10.94 6.24 -4.12
C ILE A 104 11.16 7.60 -4.78
N LEU A 105 10.12 8.20 -5.39
CA LEU A 105 10.21 9.54 -5.96
C LEU A 105 10.34 10.59 -4.87
N LEU A 106 9.57 10.50 -3.78
CA LEU A 106 9.70 11.44 -2.66
C LEU A 106 11.11 11.38 -2.04
N LYS A 107 11.64 10.17 -1.82
CA LYS A 107 12.99 9.92 -1.31
C LYS A 107 14.06 10.53 -2.22
N ALA A 108 13.97 10.25 -3.53
CA ALA A 108 14.91 10.76 -4.53
C ALA A 108 14.81 12.28 -4.71
N ILE A 109 13.59 12.86 -4.74
CA ILE A 109 13.34 14.30 -4.78
C ILE A 109 13.93 14.95 -3.55
N GLY A 110 13.55 14.53 -2.34
CA GLY A 110 14.04 15.13 -1.10
C GLY A 110 15.56 15.09 -0.99
N TYR A 111 16.21 14.01 -1.46
CA TYR A 111 17.67 13.93 -1.48
C TYR A 111 18.26 14.89 -2.52
N THR A 112 17.66 14.94 -3.71
CA THR A 112 18.09 15.80 -4.82
C THR A 112 17.91 17.28 -4.48
N GLU A 113 16.89 17.64 -3.69
CA GLU A 113 16.58 19.01 -3.31
C GLU A 113 17.46 19.53 -2.17
N SER A 114 17.68 18.75 -1.12
CA SER A 114 18.39 19.21 0.08
C SER A 114 19.78 18.59 0.31
N ALA A 115 20.23 17.68 -0.55
CA ALA A 115 21.48 16.93 -0.44
C ALA A 115 21.66 16.25 0.94
N GLY A 116 21.08 15.06 1.09
CA GLY A 116 21.15 14.31 2.35
C GLY A 116 19.93 14.49 3.26
N TRP A 117 18.75 14.78 2.70
CA TRP A 117 17.52 14.97 3.47
C TRP A 117 17.68 15.98 4.62
N LYS A 118 18.23 17.14 4.29
CA LYS A 118 18.49 18.21 5.26
C LYS A 118 17.26 19.09 5.43
N GLN A 119 16.67 19.05 6.62
CA GLN A 119 15.70 20.04 7.07
C GLN A 119 16.42 21.26 7.64
N PHE A 120 17.52 21.02 8.36
CA PHE A 120 18.30 22.04 9.06
C PHE A 120 19.76 21.99 8.62
N GLU A 121 20.41 23.16 8.59
CA GLU A 121 21.84 23.38 8.33
C GLU A 121 22.69 22.87 9.51
N ALA A 122 22.66 21.55 9.72
CA ALA A 122 23.36 20.85 10.79
C ALA A 122 23.71 19.41 10.39
N ASP A 123 24.69 18.83 11.07
CA ASP A 123 24.96 17.40 11.02
C ASP A 123 23.78 16.60 11.60
N TYR A 124 23.63 15.33 11.20
CA TYR A 124 22.58 14.47 11.76
C TYR A 124 22.75 14.30 13.27
N GLY A 125 21.66 14.46 14.01
CA GLY A 125 21.66 14.47 15.48
C GLY A 125 22.10 15.80 16.12
N GLN A 126 22.31 16.86 15.33
CA GLN A 126 22.62 18.20 15.84
C GLN A 126 21.54 19.22 15.46
N GLU A 127 21.51 20.33 16.18
CA GLU A 127 20.54 21.40 15.98
C GLU A 127 21.07 22.48 15.02
N GLY A 128 20.21 22.96 14.12
CA GLY A 128 20.54 23.99 13.14
C GLY A 128 19.33 24.83 12.74
N TRP A 129 19.56 25.84 11.92
CA TRP A 129 18.49 26.62 11.30
C TRP A 129 17.97 25.94 10.04
N THR A 130 16.71 26.14 9.68
CA THR A 130 16.10 25.61 8.45
C THR A 130 16.98 25.88 7.24
N VAL A 131 17.17 24.87 6.39
CA VAL A 131 17.78 25.01 5.06
C VAL A 131 16.87 25.90 4.21
N ILE A 132 17.37 27.05 3.77
CA ILE A 132 16.66 27.96 2.86
C ILE A 132 17.57 28.28 1.70
N SER A 133 17.18 27.85 0.50
CA SER A 133 17.95 28.13 -0.72
C SER A 133 17.82 29.58 -1.19
N PRO A 134 18.71 30.05 -2.08
CA PRO A 134 18.61 31.40 -2.67
C PRO A 134 17.32 31.67 -3.45
N ASP A 135 16.67 30.63 -3.98
CA ASP A 135 15.35 30.67 -4.62
C ASP A 135 14.18 30.43 -3.64
N CYS A 136 14.46 30.53 -2.34
CA CYS A 136 13.49 30.52 -1.25
C CYS A 136 12.79 29.16 -1.06
N GLY A 137 13.48 28.07 -1.34
CA GLY A 137 13.06 26.71 -1.05
C GLY A 137 13.37 26.34 0.40
N TYR A 138 12.37 25.82 1.12
CA TYR A 138 12.49 25.49 2.54
C TYR A 138 12.63 23.99 2.76
N GLY A 139 13.65 23.61 3.53
CA GLY A 139 13.82 22.27 4.13
C GLY A 139 14.06 21.14 3.14
N ILE A 140 13.70 19.91 3.55
CA ILE A 140 14.06 18.65 2.87
C ILE A 140 13.61 18.62 1.41
N MET A 141 12.39 19.06 1.13
CA MET A 141 11.74 19.01 -0.19
C MET A 141 11.85 20.34 -0.95
N GLN A 142 12.59 21.31 -0.42
CA GLN A 142 12.78 22.67 -0.98
C GLN A 142 11.47 23.32 -1.42
N ILE A 143 10.52 23.43 -0.48
CA ILE A 143 9.19 23.98 -0.74
C ILE A 143 9.30 25.50 -0.95
N THR A 144 8.94 25.97 -2.14
CA THR A 144 8.95 27.40 -2.52
C THR A 144 7.54 27.99 -2.59
N SER A 145 6.68 27.36 -3.40
CA SER A 145 5.33 27.84 -3.70
C SER A 145 4.40 27.65 -2.50
N GLY A 146 3.64 28.69 -2.15
CA GLY A 146 2.68 28.67 -1.04
C GLY A 146 3.26 29.02 0.34
N MET A 147 4.56 29.33 0.43
CA MET A 147 5.22 29.74 1.67
C MET A 147 4.77 31.11 2.20
N GLU A 148 4.02 31.89 1.41
CA GLU A 148 3.31 33.11 1.86
C GLU A 148 2.00 32.82 2.62
N GLY A 149 1.58 31.55 2.66
CA GLY A 149 0.32 31.11 3.25
C GLY A 149 -0.82 30.98 2.23
N GLY A 150 -1.92 30.36 2.64
CA GLY A 150 -3.14 30.22 1.81
C GLY A 150 -3.13 29.04 0.81
N ALA A 151 -2.03 28.28 0.71
CA ALA A 151 -1.91 27.12 -0.19
C ALA A 151 -2.49 25.80 0.37
N GLY A 152 -3.22 25.88 1.49
CA GLY A 152 -3.80 24.71 2.17
C GLY A 152 -2.78 23.86 2.95
N PHE A 153 -1.68 24.48 3.39
CA PHE A 153 -0.73 23.95 4.37
C PHE A 153 -0.17 25.12 5.20
N GLU A 154 0.55 24.81 6.28
CA GLU A 154 1.08 25.76 7.25
C GLU A 154 2.59 26.03 7.02
N PRO A 155 2.99 27.21 6.50
CA PRO A 155 4.39 27.52 6.18
C PRO A 155 5.34 27.36 7.37
N TYR A 156 4.90 27.70 8.59
CA TYR A 156 5.72 27.55 9.79
C TYR A 156 6.10 26.09 10.09
N ARG A 157 5.20 25.14 9.78
CA ARG A 157 5.45 23.71 9.95
C ARG A 157 6.35 23.19 8.86
N VAL A 158 6.18 23.65 7.61
CA VAL A 158 7.12 23.35 6.51
C VAL A 158 8.56 23.75 6.88
N ALA A 159 8.74 24.90 7.53
CA ALA A 159 10.06 25.36 7.95
C ALA A 159 10.64 24.57 9.15
N GLY A 160 9.79 24.08 10.07
CA GLY A 160 10.23 23.52 11.35
C GLY A 160 10.06 22.02 11.56
N GLU A 161 9.25 21.34 10.76
CA GLU A 161 8.85 19.94 10.98
C GLU A 161 9.23 19.09 9.77
N PRO A 162 10.23 18.19 9.89
CA PRO A 162 10.70 17.35 8.78
C PRO A 162 9.60 16.54 8.09
N ALA A 163 8.73 15.87 8.85
CA ALA A 163 7.63 15.08 8.31
C ALA A 163 6.60 15.95 7.58
N TYR A 164 6.30 17.14 8.11
CA TYR A 164 5.37 18.08 7.47
C TYR A 164 5.93 18.64 6.17
N ASN A 165 7.23 18.93 6.14
CA ASN A 165 7.94 19.35 4.93
C ASN A 165 7.86 18.26 3.83
N ILE A 166 8.14 17.01 4.20
CA ILE A 166 8.04 15.85 3.29
C ILE A 166 6.60 15.69 2.78
N GLY A 167 5.60 15.73 3.67
CA GLY A 167 4.18 15.66 3.29
C GLY A 167 3.74 16.80 2.39
N THR A 168 4.28 18.00 2.59
CA THR A 168 4.03 19.16 1.70
C THR A 168 4.63 18.93 0.31
N GLY A 169 5.81 18.32 0.22
CA GLY A 169 6.41 17.90 -1.05
C GLY A 169 5.54 16.87 -1.79
N ALA A 170 5.02 15.87 -1.07
CA ALA A 170 4.07 14.89 -1.63
C ALA A 170 2.80 15.58 -2.15
N ARG A 171 2.21 16.48 -1.35
CA ARG A 171 1.05 17.30 -1.75
C ARG A 171 1.30 18.08 -3.04
N ILE A 172 2.44 18.76 -3.15
CA ILE A 172 2.78 19.53 -4.35
C ILE A 172 2.98 18.61 -5.55
N LEU A 173 3.63 17.46 -5.39
CA LEU A 173 3.81 16.50 -6.48
C LEU A 173 2.46 15.96 -7.01
N ILE A 174 1.51 15.65 -6.11
CA ILE A 174 0.14 15.27 -6.49
C ILE A 174 -0.59 16.42 -7.19
N GLN A 175 -0.41 17.66 -6.73
CA GLN A 175 -0.98 18.84 -7.41
C GLN A 175 -0.43 19.00 -8.82
N LYS A 176 0.87 18.75 -9.04
CA LYS A 176 1.48 18.76 -10.37
C LYS A 176 0.88 17.68 -11.25
N TRP A 177 0.78 16.45 -10.74
CA TRP A 177 0.11 15.34 -11.43
C TRP A 177 -1.31 15.72 -11.88
N ASN A 178 -2.13 16.23 -10.96
CA ASN A 178 -3.52 16.60 -11.24
C ASN A 178 -3.66 17.78 -12.21
N ALA A 179 -2.65 18.63 -12.34
CA ALA A 179 -2.66 19.81 -13.20
C ALA A 179 -2.15 19.53 -14.62
N LEU A 180 -1.60 18.34 -14.89
CA LEU A 180 -1.01 18.01 -16.19
C LEU A 180 -2.07 17.84 -17.29
N ALA A 181 -1.75 18.36 -18.47
CA ALA A 181 -2.40 18.04 -19.74
C ALA A 181 -1.66 16.93 -20.53
N HIS A 182 -0.67 16.28 -19.89
CA HIS A 182 0.18 15.25 -20.47
C HIS A 182 0.17 13.99 -19.59
N TYR A 183 0.11 12.83 -20.22
CA TYR A 183 -0.08 11.55 -19.54
C TYR A 183 0.95 10.52 -20.00
N ILE A 184 1.34 9.64 -19.08
CA ILE A 184 2.12 8.44 -19.39
C ILE A 184 1.21 7.25 -19.14
N GLY A 185 1.21 6.29 -20.06
CA GLY A 185 0.50 5.03 -19.86
C GLY A 185 -0.99 5.21 -19.62
N ASN A 186 -1.49 4.47 -18.63
CA ASN A 186 -2.87 4.56 -18.17
C ASN A 186 -3.07 5.61 -17.06
N HIS A 187 -2.06 6.47 -16.83
CA HIS A 187 -2.09 7.50 -15.79
C HIS A 187 -2.37 6.85 -14.42
N SER A 188 -1.59 5.82 -14.11
CA SER A 188 -1.74 5.02 -12.89
C SER A 188 -0.78 5.52 -11.81
N PRO A 189 -1.28 6.10 -10.70
CA PRO A 189 -0.40 6.65 -9.68
C PRO A 189 0.44 5.59 -8.97
N HIS A 190 0.09 4.29 -9.07
CA HIS A 190 0.84 3.18 -8.46
C HIS A 190 1.97 2.63 -9.37
N VAL A 191 2.12 3.19 -10.57
CA VAL A 191 3.24 2.91 -11.48
C VAL A 191 4.20 4.09 -11.44
N VAL A 192 5.44 3.88 -10.99
CA VAL A 192 6.41 4.97 -10.77
C VAL A 192 6.72 5.71 -12.07
N GLU A 193 6.85 4.98 -13.17
CA GLU A 193 7.16 5.54 -14.48
C GLU A 193 6.09 6.49 -15.01
N ASP A 194 4.82 6.29 -14.61
CA ASP A 194 3.74 7.17 -15.04
C ASP A 194 3.88 8.60 -14.49
N TRP A 195 4.69 8.79 -13.44
CA TRP A 195 4.96 10.10 -12.82
C TRP A 195 6.02 10.92 -13.53
N TYR A 196 6.62 10.43 -14.62
CA TYR A 196 7.72 11.10 -15.31
C TYR A 196 7.44 12.58 -15.61
N TYR A 197 6.25 12.89 -16.12
CA TYR A 197 5.83 14.26 -16.40
C TYR A 197 5.52 15.08 -15.14
N ALA A 198 5.01 14.48 -14.07
CA ALA A 198 4.78 15.16 -12.79
C ALA A 198 6.10 15.52 -12.10
N VAL A 199 7.11 14.66 -12.20
CA VAL A 199 8.46 14.94 -11.70
C VAL A 199 9.12 16.06 -12.49
N TRP A 200 8.98 16.08 -13.82
CA TRP A 200 9.41 17.22 -14.64
C TRP A 200 8.71 18.51 -14.18
N ALA A 201 7.40 18.48 -13.95
CA ALA A 201 6.63 19.62 -13.47
C ALA A 201 7.04 20.12 -12.06
N TYR A 202 7.61 19.27 -11.20
CA TYR A 202 8.02 19.63 -9.84
C TYR A 202 9.09 20.72 -9.83
N ASN A 203 10.10 20.67 -10.71
CA ASN A 203 11.20 21.64 -10.77
C ASN A 203 10.90 22.87 -11.67
N GLY A 204 9.63 23.29 -11.75
CA GLY A 204 9.22 24.50 -12.48
C GLY A 204 8.90 24.27 -13.96
N GLY A 205 8.60 23.03 -14.34
CA GLY A 205 8.33 22.65 -15.73
C GLY A 205 6.91 22.87 -16.23
N LEU A 206 5.98 23.42 -15.45
CA LEU A 206 4.54 23.42 -15.76
C LEU A 206 3.97 24.83 -15.98
N LEU A 207 3.22 25.02 -17.07
CA LEU A 207 2.50 26.26 -17.38
C LEU A 207 1.06 26.24 -16.82
N GLU A 208 0.40 27.40 -16.81
CA GLU A 208 -0.97 27.56 -16.27
C GLU A 208 -2.02 26.70 -17.01
N ASP A 209 -1.78 26.37 -18.28
CA ASP A 209 -2.66 25.52 -19.09
C ASP A 209 -2.39 24.01 -18.91
N GLY A 210 -1.51 23.64 -17.99
CA GLY A 210 -1.14 22.25 -17.70
C GLY A 210 -0.10 21.66 -18.65
N THR A 211 0.44 22.46 -19.58
CA THR A 211 1.48 22.00 -20.52
C THR A 211 2.89 22.09 -19.94
N LEU A 212 3.76 21.18 -20.37
CA LEU A 212 5.16 21.14 -19.94
C LEU A 212 6.05 22.05 -20.79
N THR A 213 7.00 22.74 -20.15
CA THR A 213 7.93 23.67 -20.78
C THR A 213 9.15 22.97 -21.42
N TRP A 214 9.63 23.50 -22.55
CA TRP A 214 10.89 23.08 -23.18
C TRP A 214 12.11 23.07 -22.25
N TYR A 215 12.10 23.88 -21.18
CA TYR A 215 13.22 24.01 -20.26
C TYR A 215 13.65 22.68 -19.64
N GLY A 216 12.69 21.81 -19.29
CA GLY A 216 12.98 20.49 -18.72
C GLY A 216 13.06 19.35 -19.75
N ASN A 217 12.91 19.64 -21.04
CA ASN A 217 12.89 18.59 -22.07
C ASN A 217 14.28 17.95 -22.21
N PRO A 218 14.42 16.60 -22.15
CA PRO A 218 15.70 15.90 -22.37
C PRO A 218 16.37 16.19 -23.72
N ASN A 219 15.61 16.64 -24.72
CA ASN A 219 16.08 17.07 -26.03
C ASN A 219 16.57 18.51 -26.08
N ASN A 220 16.42 19.28 -24.99
CA ASN A 220 16.92 20.65 -24.91
C ASN A 220 18.47 20.68 -25.00
N PRO A 221 19.05 21.42 -25.97
CA PRO A 221 20.51 21.50 -26.16
C PRO A 221 21.31 22.03 -24.97
N ARG A 222 20.65 22.60 -23.95
CA ARG A 222 21.29 23.00 -22.69
C ARG A 222 21.88 21.82 -21.93
N TYR A 223 21.31 20.63 -22.11
CA TYR A 223 21.73 19.42 -21.44
C TYR A 223 22.70 18.64 -22.31
N ARG A 224 23.86 18.27 -21.75
CA ARG A 224 24.91 17.56 -22.48
C ARG A 224 24.41 16.21 -23.01
N TRP A 225 24.74 15.87 -24.25
CA TRP A 225 24.40 14.58 -24.86
C TRP A 225 25.59 13.99 -25.66
N PRO A 226 25.85 12.67 -25.60
CA PRO A 226 25.22 11.67 -24.73
C PRO A 226 25.59 11.87 -23.25
N ARG A 227 24.72 11.40 -22.35
CA ARG A 227 24.94 11.39 -20.91
C ARG A 227 24.57 10.03 -20.33
N GLU A 228 25.33 9.61 -19.34
CA GLU A 228 25.07 8.41 -18.55
C GLU A 228 24.03 8.68 -17.46
N ALA A 229 23.63 7.64 -16.73
CA ALA A 229 22.74 7.79 -15.58
C ALA A 229 23.40 8.69 -14.51
N TRP A 230 22.61 9.58 -13.93
CA TRP A 230 23.05 10.40 -12.82
C TRP A 230 23.36 9.50 -11.59
N LEU A 231 24.56 9.63 -11.04
CA LEU A 231 25.06 8.80 -9.94
C LEU A 231 24.76 9.41 -8.56
N CYS A 232 23.68 10.20 -8.47
CA CYS A 232 23.23 10.84 -7.23
C CYS A 232 24.30 11.66 -6.49
N GLY A 233 25.13 12.39 -7.26
CA GLY A 233 26.22 13.21 -6.72
C GLY A 233 27.44 12.43 -6.24
N GLN A 234 27.51 11.12 -6.51
CA GLN A 234 28.66 10.29 -6.13
C GLN A 234 29.86 10.46 -7.08
N ASP A 235 29.63 10.82 -8.34
CA ASP A 235 30.70 11.19 -9.27
C ASP A 235 30.84 12.70 -9.37
N MET A 236 31.96 13.21 -8.87
CA MET A 236 32.32 14.63 -8.90
C MET A 236 32.50 15.20 -10.32
N ASN A 237 32.61 14.35 -11.35
CA ASN A 237 32.69 14.78 -12.74
C ASN A 237 31.31 15.02 -13.37
N GLN A 238 30.22 14.60 -12.71
CA GLN A 238 28.87 14.87 -13.17
C GLN A 238 28.40 16.23 -12.64
N GLU A 239 28.22 17.19 -13.53
CA GLU A 239 27.65 18.49 -13.19
C GLU A 239 26.12 18.47 -13.31
N ARG A 240 25.40 18.67 -12.21
CA ARG A 240 23.91 18.60 -12.16
C ARG A 240 23.19 19.32 -13.30
N LYS A 241 23.71 20.48 -13.74
CA LYS A 241 23.13 21.31 -14.82
C LYS A 241 23.02 20.58 -16.17
N ASP A 242 23.80 19.51 -16.36
CA ASP A 242 23.87 18.75 -17.61
C ASP A 242 22.73 17.73 -17.75
N TRP A 243 21.95 17.48 -16.69
CA TRP A 243 20.80 16.56 -16.69
C TRP A 243 19.49 17.34 -16.48
N PRO A 244 18.40 16.95 -17.18
CA PRO A 244 17.07 17.39 -16.82
C PRO A 244 16.65 16.79 -15.49
N TYR A 245 15.74 17.47 -14.79
CA TYR A 245 15.42 17.19 -13.40
C TYR A 245 14.95 15.74 -13.19
N GLN A 246 14.05 15.25 -14.03
CA GLN A 246 13.55 13.90 -13.99
C GLN A 246 14.64 12.84 -14.23
N GLU A 247 15.68 13.12 -15.02
CA GLU A 247 16.83 12.20 -15.13
C GLU A 247 17.72 12.20 -13.87
N LEU A 248 17.78 13.31 -13.12
CA LEU A 248 18.42 13.33 -11.79
C LEU A 248 17.67 12.45 -10.81
N ILE A 249 16.34 12.54 -10.78
CA ILE A 249 15.47 11.76 -9.88
C ILE A 249 15.56 10.27 -10.21
N TRP A 250 15.46 9.89 -11.48
CA TRP A 250 15.64 8.49 -11.92
C TRP A 250 17.03 7.97 -11.59
N GLY A 251 18.06 8.75 -11.85
CA GLY A 251 19.44 8.38 -11.52
C GLY A 251 19.65 8.18 -10.02
N CYS A 252 19.09 9.05 -9.17
CA CYS A 252 19.12 8.88 -7.72
C CYS A 252 18.33 7.66 -7.24
N ALA A 253 17.15 7.40 -7.79
CA ALA A 253 16.38 6.19 -7.48
C ALA A 253 17.22 4.92 -7.73
N ALA A 254 17.91 4.86 -8.88
CA ALA A 254 18.74 3.73 -9.28
C ALA A 254 20.09 3.66 -8.55
N ASN A 255 20.65 4.80 -8.15
CA ASN A 255 21.98 4.91 -7.56
C ASN A 255 21.91 5.65 -6.22
N PRO A 256 21.29 5.05 -5.18
CA PRO A 256 21.22 5.67 -3.86
C PRO A 256 22.62 6.07 -3.38
N PRO A 257 22.72 7.16 -2.59
CA PRO A 257 23.98 7.58 -1.99
C PRO A 257 24.63 6.46 -1.19
N ALA A 258 25.88 6.15 -1.50
CA ALA A 258 26.69 5.26 -0.68
C ALA A 258 27.22 5.97 0.57
N GLY A 259 27.34 5.27 1.69
CA GLY A 259 27.93 5.84 2.90
C GLY A 259 27.52 5.13 4.20
N THR A 260 27.68 5.85 5.31
CA THR A 260 27.36 5.36 6.66
C THR A 260 25.86 5.25 6.91
N TYR A 261 25.05 6.08 6.25
CA TYR A 261 23.61 6.13 6.46
C TYR A 261 22.88 5.43 5.32
N PHE A 262 21.87 4.64 5.68
CA PHE A 262 20.92 4.09 4.73
C PHE A 262 19.85 5.13 4.38
N PHE A 263 19.54 5.25 3.09
CA PHE A 263 18.48 6.11 2.57
C PHE A 263 17.38 5.27 1.90
N TRP A 264 17.71 4.55 0.82
CA TRP A 264 16.79 3.61 0.16
C TRP A 264 17.55 2.46 -0.52
N ASP A 265 16.83 1.38 -0.82
CA ASP A 265 17.31 0.34 -1.73
C ASP A 265 17.21 0.83 -3.17
N ALA A 266 18.19 0.48 -4.00
CA ALA A 266 18.23 0.90 -5.40
C ALA A 266 16.99 0.42 -6.17
N VAL A 267 16.34 1.34 -6.89
CA VAL A 267 15.22 1.06 -7.78
C VAL A 267 15.58 1.55 -9.19
N PRO A 268 15.93 0.65 -10.12
CA PRO A 268 16.36 0.99 -11.47
C PRO A 268 15.15 1.35 -12.36
N LEU A 269 14.56 2.51 -12.08
CA LEU A 269 13.41 3.04 -12.83
C LEU A 269 13.71 3.19 -14.32
N THR A 270 12.70 3.02 -15.16
CA THR A 270 12.85 3.10 -16.62
C THR A 270 12.51 4.49 -17.15
N LEU A 271 13.41 5.09 -17.92
CA LEU A 271 13.15 6.37 -18.61
C LEU A 271 12.36 6.12 -19.91
N PRO A 272 11.46 7.04 -20.32
CA PRO A 272 10.89 7.03 -21.67
C PRO A 272 11.98 7.08 -22.75
N ASP A 273 11.69 6.52 -23.94
CA ASP A 273 12.60 6.72 -25.07
C ASP A 273 12.65 8.22 -25.41
N ARG A 274 13.86 8.74 -25.56
CA ARG A 274 14.10 10.14 -25.90
C ARG A 274 13.47 10.51 -27.25
N ALA A 275 13.34 9.55 -28.17
CA ALA A 275 12.65 9.73 -29.44
C ALA A 275 11.16 10.06 -29.26
N ASP A 276 10.52 9.56 -28.19
CA ASP A 276 9.12 9.84 -27.86
C ASP A 276 8.95 11.25 -27.26
N LEU A 277 10.03 11.92 -26.88
CA LEU A 277 10.02 13.26 -26.26
C LEU A 277 10.46 14.37 -27.23
N ASN A 278 10.33 14.14 -28.55
CA ASN A 278 10.93 14.97 -29.62
C ASN A 278 10.14 16.24 -30.01
N SER A 279 9.15 16.65 -29.21
CA SER A 279 8.28 17.80 -29.46
C SER A 279 8.33 18.85 -28.34
N ASP A 280 7.84 20.05 -28.65
CA ASP A 280 7.67 21.16 -27.70
C ASP A 280 6.25 21.77 -27.85
N PRO A 281 5.34 21.59 -26.86
CA PRO A 281 5.51 20.79 -25.64
C PRO A 281 5.72 19.29 -25.97
N PRO A 282 6.17 18.44 -25.01
CA PRO A 282 6.24 16.99 -25.23
C PRO A 282 4.87 16.42 -25.60
N PRO A 283 4.78 15.19 -26.14
CA PRO A 283 3.49 14.64 -26.53
C PRO A 283 2.49 14.59 -25.37
N PRO A 284 1.19 14.75 -25.63
CA PRO A 284 0.15 14.70 -24.60
C PRO A 284 -0.04 13.29 -24.01
N HIS A 285 0.43 12.25 -24.71
CA HIS A 285 0.40 10.87 -24.24
C HIS A 285 1.55 10.08 -24.84
N ILE A 286 2.21 9.26 -24.03
CA ILE A 286 3.14 8.20 -24.46
C ILE A 286 2.90 6.95 -23.62
N ASP A 287 3.34 5.78 -24.10
CA ASP A 287 3.19 4.52 -23.38
C ASP A 287 4.06 4.46 -22.12
N THR A 288 3.66 3.66 -21.13
CA THR A 288 4.46 3.42 -19.92
C THR A 288 5.80 2.78 -20.29
N PRO A 289 6.94 3.39 -19.91
CA PRO A 289 8.25 2.80 -20.07
C PRO A 289 8.35 1.44 -19.36
N SER A 290 8.90 0.44 -20.06
CA SER A 290 9.00 -0.94 -19.57
C SER A 290 10.47 -1.40 -19.39
N PRO A 291 10.81 -2.15 -18.33
CA PRO A 291 9.92 -2.59 -17.25
C PRO A 291 9.50 -1.43 -16.34
N SER A 292 8.27 -1.47 -15.84
CA SER A 292 7.75 -0.50 -14.88
C SER A 292 7.79 -1.04 -13.45
N HIS A 293 7.68 -0.13 -12.48
CA HIS A 293 7.85 -0.41 -11.06
C HIS A 293 6.70 0.14 -10.24
N SER A 294 6.43 -0.50 -9.10
CA SER A 294 5.64 0.07 -8.01
C SER A 294 6.57 0.53 -6.88
N SER A 295 6.03 1.30 -5.94
CA SER A 295 6.76 1.75 -4.76
C SER A 295 5.86 1.66 -3.53
N CYS A 296 6.40 1.33 -2.36
CA CYS A 296 5.65 1.28 -1.10
C CYS A 296 4.33 0.47 -1.13
N SER A 297 4.36 -0.71 -0.53
CA SER A 297 3.14 -1.49 -0.28
C SER A 297 2.75 -1.39 1.17
N VAL A 298 1.45 -1.24 1.42
CA VAL A 298 0.87 -1.41 2.75
C VAL A 298 -0.21 -2.46 2.66
N VAL A 299 -0.04 -3.57 3.37
CA VAL A 299 -0.92 -4.73 3.30
C VAL A 299 -1.50 -5.01 4.69
N GLY A 300 -2.82 -4.95 4.81
CA GLY A 300 -3.58 -5.28 6.01
C GLY A 300 -3.89 -6.78 6.08
N LEU A 301 -3.70 -7.36 7.27
CA LEU A 301 -3.96 -8.75 7.60
C LEU A 301 -4.98 -8.80 8.76
N PRO A 302 -6.30 -8.88 8.47
CA PRO A 302 -7.33 -8.68 9.50
C PRO A 302 -7.46 -9.77 10.56
N ASP A 303 -6.90 -10.97 10.33
CA ASP A 303 -7.01 -12.11 11.24
C ASP A 303 -5.67 -12.81 11.43
N ILE A 304 -4.99 -12.47 12.53
CA ILE A 304 -3.74 -13.09 13.00
C ILE A 304 -3.98 -13.69 14.38
N ARG A 305 -3.60 -14.96 14.53
CA ARG A 305 -3.83 -15.78 15.71
C ARG A 305 -2.54 -16.45 16.16
N MET A 306 -2.31 -16.47 17.47
CA MET A 306 -1.22 -17.24 18.08
C MET A 306 -1.80 -17.95 19.28
N ASP A 307 -1.89 -19.28 19.17
CA ASP A 307 -2.48 -20.15 20.17
C ASP A 307 -3.85 -19.64 20.66
N ALA A 308 -4.71 -19.16 19.75
CA ALA A 308 -6.02 -18.61 20.08
C ALA A 308 -7.12 -19.59 19.67
N ASN A 309 -7.69 -20.29 20.67
CA ASN A 309 -8.59 -21.43 20.44
C ASN A 309 -7.97 -22.47 19.49
N ASP A 310 -6.72 -22.86 19.75
CA ASP A 310 -5.91 -23.80 18.94
C ASP A 310 -5.57 -23.32 17.50
N TRP A 311 -5.93 -22.10 17.12
CA TRP A 311 -5.55 -21.51 15.83
C TRP A 311 -4.20 -20.79 15.89
N ASN A 312 -3.37 -21.01 14.88
CA ASN A 312 -2.08 -20.37 14.70
C ASN A 312 -1.90 -19.86 13.27
N SER A 313 -1.42 -18.63 13.12
CA SER A 313 -1.16 -17.99 11.82
C SER A 313 0.27 -18.22 11.35
N THR A 314 0.42 -18.36 10.04
CA THR A 314 1.67 -18.22 9.30
C THR A 314 1.49 -17.09 8.29
N VAL A 315 2.44 -16.17 8.20
CA VAL A 315 2.42 -15.07 7.21
C VAL A 315 3.55 -15.30 6.21
N VAL A 316 3.20 -15.37 4.92
CA VAL A 316 4.16 -15.59 3.83
C VAL A 316 4.11 -14.40 2.88
N LEU A 317 5.27 -13.80 2.60
CA LEU A 317 5.43 -12.69 1.68
C LEU A 317 6.11 -13.18 0.41
N ARG A 318 5.72 -12.65 -0.76
CA ARG A 318 6.46 -12.73 -2.02
C ARG A 318 6.83 -11.33 -2.47
N ASN A 319 8.09 -11.12 -2.80
CA ASN A 319 8.51 -9.88 -3.45
C ASN A 319 8.23 -9.91 -4.95
N ASN A 320 7.47 -8.93 -5.45
CA ASN A 320 7.11 -8.81 -6.86
C ASN A 320 7.96 -7.76 -7.59
N GLY A 321 8.69 -6.91 -6.86
CA GLY A 321 9.51 -5.84 -7.40
C GLY A 321 11.01 -6.15 -7.36
N VAL A 322 11.80 -5.10 -7.18
CA VAL A 322 13.24 -5.21 -6.93
C VAL A 322 13.53 -5.59 -5.47
N THR A 323 14.80 -5.81 -5.11
CA THR A 323 15.18 -6.14 -3.73
C THR A 323 14.53 -5.16 -2.75
N THR A 324 13.86 -5.72 -1.74
CA THR A 324 13.00 -4.94 -0.85
C THR A 324 13.28 -5.22 0.61
N ARG A 325 12.87 -4.26 1.44
CA ARG A 325 12.84 -4.33 2.89
C ARG A 325 11.52 -3.77 3.39
N GLY A 326 11.22 -3.98 4.66
CA GLY A 326 9.99 -3.51 5.25
C GLY A 326 9.82 -3.91 6.71
N THR A 327 8.61 -3.72 7.21
CA THR A 327 8.21 -4.12 8.55
C THR A 327 6.90 -4.90 8.52
N LEU A 328 6.75 -5.80 9.50
CA LEU A 328 5.50 -6.44 9.86
C LEU A 328 5.19 -6.06 11.30
N LYS A 329 4.06 -5.40 11.52
CA LYS A 329 3.58 -4.93 12.84
C LYS A 329 2.33 -5.71 13.23
N LEU A 330 2.28 -6.25 14.45
CA LEU A 330 1.10 -6.90 15.02
C LEU A 330 0.36 -5.93 15.91
N TYR A 331 -0.96 -5.89 15.78
CA TYR A 331 -1.85 -5.02 16.54
C TYR A 331 -2.81 -5.85 17.37
N ASP A 332 -2.98 -5.47 18.64
CA ASP A 332 -4.09 -5.97 19.44
C ASP A 332 -5.42 -5.26 19.07
N GLN A 333 -6.51 -5.67 19.71
CA GLN A 333 -7.85 -5.11 19.50
C GLN A 333 -7.98 -3.62 19.91
N TYR A 334 -6.98 -3.05 20.60
CA TYR A 334 -6.94 -1.65 21.03
C TYR A 334 -6.03 -0.79 20.14
N GLY A 335 -5.43 -1.36 19.09
CA GLY A 335 -4.50 -0.67 18.21
C GLY A 335 -3.11 -0.50 18.78
N VAL A 336 -2.78 -1.18 19.88
CA VAL A 336 -1.42 -1.19 20.42
C VAL A 336 -0.58 -2.15 19.60
N VAL A 337 0.58 -1.67 19.13
CA VAL A 337 1.57 -2.51 18.46
C VAL A 337 2.15 -3.49 19.49
N HIS A 338 1.73 -4.75 19.39
CA HIS A 338 2.19 -5.83 20.26
C HIS A 338 3.61 -6.27 19.90
N TRP A 339 3.95 -6.26 18.60
CA TRP A 339 5.24 -6.70 18.11
C TRP A 339 5.57 -6.09 16.75
N THR A 340 6.86 -5.93 16.46
CA THR A 340 7.35 -5.47 15.16
C THR A 340 8.54 -6.31 14.72
N LEU A 341 8.53 -6.70 13.45
CA LEU A 341 9.64 -7.36 12.79
C LEU A 341 10.05 -6.57 11.55
N SER A 342 11.33 -6.25 11.46
CA SER A 342 11.92 -5.72 10.23
C SER A 342 12.50 -6.86 9.39
N PHE A 343 12.29 -6.80 8.08
CA PHE A 343 12.94 -7.67 7.10
C PHE A 343 13.68 -6.82 6.07
N ALA A 344 14.75 -7.37 5.51
CA ALA A 344 15.57 -6.72 4.49
C ALA A 344 16.10 -7.75 3.50
N ASP A 345 16.64 -7.25 2.39
CA ASP A 345 17.30 -8.05 1.35
C ASP A 345 16.41 -9.14 0.73
N LEU A 346 15.08 -8.96 0.76
CA LEU A 346 14.15 -9.89 0.12
C LEU A 346 14.27 -9.73 -1.40
N GLN A 347 14.85 -10.72 -2.07
CA GLN A 347 15.20 -10.64 -3.49
C GLN A 347 13.97 -10.69 -4.39
N PRO A 348 14.06 -10.21 -5.66
CA PRO A 348 12.96 -10.32 -6.61
C PRO A 348 12.45 -11.76 -6.75
N ASN A 349 11.14 -11.95 -6.73
CA ASN A 349 10.44 -13.25 -6.78
C ASN A 349 10.67 -14.18 -5.58
N GLN A 350 11.43 -13.77 -4.57
CA GLN A 350 11.68 -14.58 -3.37
C GLN A 350 10.43 -14.62 -2.49
N ILE A 351 10.18 -15.79 -1.89
CA ILE A 351 9.23 -15.95 -0.79
C ILE A 351 9.94 -15.90 0.57
N TRP A 352 9.27 -15.37 1.57
CA TRP A 352 9.75 -15.33 2.94
C TRP A 352 8.60 -15.55 3.92
N GLU A 353 8.76 -16.55 4.78
CA GLU A 353 7.85 -16.81 5.89
C GLU A 353 8.29 -15.98 7.09
N ALA A 354 7.37 -15.16 7.62
CA ALA A 354 7.66 -14.31 8.75
C ALA A 354 7.75 -15.15 10.04
N PRO A 355 8.87 -15.09 10.80
CA PRO A 355 8.99 -15.77 12.09
C PRO A 355 8.18 -15.05 13.17
N LEU A 356 6.88 -15.32 13.22
CA LEU A 356 5.98 -14.72 14.22
C LEU A 356 6.42 -15.09 15.65
N PRO A 357 6.22 -14.19 16.64
CA PRO A 357 6.56 -14.46 18.02
C PRO A 357 5.66 -15.57 18.58
N SER A 358 6.15 -16.28 19.61
CA SER A 358 5.27 -17.11 20.43
C SER A 358 4.45 -16.20 21.35
N ALA A 359 3.13 -16.29 21.26
CA ALA A 359 2.18 -15.67 22.19
C ALA A 359 1.06 -16.66 22.48
N SER A 360 0.46 -16.58 23.67
CA SER A 360 -0.71 -17.36 24.06
C SER A 360 -1.97 -16.51 23.90
N ASP A 361 -3.02 -17.06 23.31
CA ASP A 361 -4.33 -16.41 23.13
C ASP A 361 -4.29 -15.05 22.39
N PHE A 362 -3.29 -14.81 21.52
CA PHE A 362 -3.30 -13.61 20.68
C PHE A 362 -4.32 -13.76 19.55
N ASN A 363 -5.26 -12.82 19.45
CA ASN A 363 -6.21 -12.70 18.35
C ASN A 363 -6.33 -11.22 17.98
N GLY A 364 -5.76 -10.85 16.84
CA GLY A 364 -5.68 -9.47 16.39
C GLY A 364 -5.39 -9.40 14.91
N SER A 365 -4.67 -8.36 14.51
CA SER A 365 -4.36 -8.08 13.10
C SER A 365 -2.88 -7.78 12.92
N ALA A 366 -2.46 -7.67 11.65
CA ALA A 366 -1.13 -7.19 11.31
C ALA A 366 -1.13 -6.23 10.13
N MET A 367 -0.05 -5.49 9.99
CA MET A 367 0.25 -4.68 8.81
C MET A 367 1.65 -4.98 8.30
N VAL A 368 1.77 -5.22 7.00
CA VAL A 368 3.05 -5.30 6.29
C VAL A 368 3.27 -4.00 5.53
N GLU A 369 4.38 -3.32 5.82
CA GLU A 369 4.81 -2.10 5.14
C GLU A 369 6.13 -2.41 4.43
N ALA A 370 6.13 -2.49 3.10
CA ALA A 370 7.29 -2.86 2.30
C ALA A 370 7.66 -1.73 1.33
N HIS A 371 8.95 -1.55 1.03
CA HIS A 371 9.40 -0.48 0.13
C HIS A 371 9.07 -0.73 -1.35
N GLN A 372 8.68 -1.96 -1.71
CA GLN A 372 8.35 -2.42 -3.07
C GLN A 372 7.02 -3.20 -3.04
N ASP A 373 6.52 -3.59 -4.22
CA ASP A 373 5.35 -4.45 -4.34
C ASP A 373 5.58 -5.83 -3.68
N VAL A 374 4.68 -6.19 -2.76
CA VAL A 374 4.68 -7.50 -2.10
C VAL A 374 3.29 -8.10 -2.11
N ALA A 375 3.20 -9.38 -2.48
CA ALA A 375 2.03 -10.19 -2.22
C ALA A 375 2.17 -10.88 -0.85
N VAL A 376 1.09 -10.98 -0.10
CA VAL A 376 1.08 -11.62 1.22
C VAL A 376 -0.04 -12.62 1.29
N VAL A 377 0.21 -13.78 1.90
CA VAL A 377 -0.83 -14.77 2.24
C VAL A 377 -0.73 -15.06 3.73
N VAL A 378 -1.90 -15.17 4.37
CA VAL A 378 -2.00 -15.67 5.74
C VAL A 378 -2.62 -17.05 5.70
N GLN A 379 -1.99 -18.00 6.38
CA GLN A 379 -2.54 -19.32 6.64
C GLN A 379 -2.87 -19.44 8.12
N ASN A 380 -4.14 -19.68 8.44
CA ASN A 380 -4.58 -19.94 9.80
C ASN A 380 -4.80 -21.45 9.95
N ARG A 381 -4.02 -22.09 10.84
CA ARG A 381 -4.02 -23.53 11.07
C ARG A 381 -4.58 -23.85 12.45
N HIS A 382 -5.58 -24.72 12.47
CA HIS A 382 -6.07 -25.47 13.62
C HIS A 382 -5.56 -26.93 13.50
N PRO A 383 -5.55 -27.76 14.56
CA PRO A 383 -5.15 -29.18 14.46
C PRO A 383 -5.74 -29.94 13.26
N ASP A 384 -7.03 -29.73 12.97
CA ASP A 384 -7.77 -30.44 11.92
C ASP A 384 -8.29 -29.55 10.78
N MET A 385 -8.06 -28.23 10.83
CA MET A 385 -8.60 -27.27 9.85
C MET A 385 -7.53 -26.27 9.40
N ILE A 386 -7.72 -25.72 8.21
CA ILE A 386 -6.91 -24.63 7.71
C ILE A 386 -7.79 -23.64 6.96
N THR A 387 -7.55 -22.35 7.16
CA THR A 387 -8.04 -21.30 6.25
C THR A 387 -6.84 -20.56 5.69
N ALA A 388 -7.02 -19.96 4.52
CA ALA A 388 -6.05 -19.06 3.96
C ALA A 388 -6.78 -17.88 3.32
N TYR A 389 -6.17 -16.71 3.40
CA TYR A 389 -6.66 -15.50 2.74
C TYR A 389 -5.48 -14.69 2.24
N ASP A 390 -5.73 -13.90 1.19
CA ASP A 390 -4.73 -13.01 0.63
C ASP A 390 -4.67 -11.72 1.44
N GLY A 391 -3.47 -11.17 1.64
CA GLY A 391 -3.30 -9.87 2.26
C GLY A 391 -4.02 -8.78 1.46
N ILE A 392 -4.65 -7.85 2.17
CA ILE A 392 -5.51 -6.83 1.58
C ILE A 392 -4.70 -5.55 1.41
N SER A 393 -4.64 -4.96 0.21
CA SER A 393 -4.00 -3.66 0.04
C SER A 393 -4.70 -2.61 0.90
N ALA A 394 -3.97 -2.00 1.84
CA ALA A 394 -4.44 -0.86 2.62
C ALA A 394 -4.43 0.44 1.81
N ILE A 395 -3.74 0.45 0.67
CA ILE A 395 -3.77 1.55 -0.29
C ILE A 395 -5.04 1.40 -1.13
N THR A 396 -5.92 2.39 -1.01
CA THR A 396 -7.19 2.49 -1.72
C THR A 396 -6.99 3.07 -3.12
N GLY A 397 -7.92 2.82 -4.05
CA GLY A 397 -7.89 3.43 -5.39
C GLY A 397 -7.08 2.72 -6.47
N ILE A 398 -6.38 1.64 -6.12
CA ILE A 398 -5.94 0.63 -7.09
C ILE A 398 -7.21 0.12 -7.79
N THR A 399 -7.25 0.01 -9.12
CA THR A 399 -8.42 -0.60 -9.80
C THR A 399 -8.59 -1.99 -9.22
N PRO A 400 -9.59 -2.25 -8.37
CA PRO A 400 -9.68 -3.54 -7.74
C PRO A 400 -10.15 -4.48 -8.85
N ASP A 401 -9.31 -5.44 -9.21
CA ASP A 401 -9.86 -6.71 -9.62
C ASP A 401 -10.70 -7.19 -8.42
N PRO A 402 -12.00 -7.52 -8.53
CA PRO A 402 -12.79 -8.07 -7.44
C PRO A 402 -12.18 -9.35 -6.83
N GLY A 403 -11.25 -9.99 -7.54
CA GLY A 403 -10.39 -11.08 -7.07
C GLY A 403 -9.18 -10.67 -6.23
N PHE A 404 -8.78 -9.40 -6.26
CA PHE A 404 -7.67 -8.86 -5.46
C PHE A 404 -8.18 -7.81 -4.48
N ALA A 405 -8.29 -8.21 -3.21
CA ALA A 405 -8.92 -7.41 -2.18
C ALA A 405 -8.14 -6.12 -1.86
N CYS A 406 -8.86 -5.00 -1.94
CA CYS A 406 -8.39 -3.68 -1.50
C CYS A 406 -9.27 -3.18 -0.36
N ALA A 407 -8.69 -2.45 0.58
CA ALA A 407 -9.43 -1.74 1.61
C ALA A 407 -10.34 -0.67 0.98
N ALA A 408 -11.46 -0.38 1.62
CA ALA A 408 -12.39 0.67 1.20
C ALA A 408 -13.26 1.12 2.38
N GLU A 409 -13.96 2.23 2.23
CA GLU A 409 -14.95 2.69 3.21
C GLU A 409 -16.21 1.83 3.20
N THR A 410 -16.54 1.22 2.06
CA THR A 410 -17.62 0.25 1.92
C THR A 410 -17.08 -1.07 1.40
N LEU A 411 -17.38 -2.16 2.09
CA LEU A 411 -17.05 -3.53 1.68
C LEU A 411 -18.30 -4.40 1.63
N HIS A 412 -18.34 -5.32 0.66
CA HIS A 412 -19.46 -6.23 0.44
C HIS A 412 -19.06 -7.67 0.72
N LEU A 413 -19.91 -8.37 1.47
CA LEU A 413 -19.70 -9.73 1.96
C LEU A 413 -20.85 -10.58 1.43
N PRO A 414 -20.66 -11.33 0.33
CA PRO A 414 -21.77 -11.97 -0.38
C PRO A 414 -22.41 -13.11 0.40
N LEU A 415 -21.68 -13.80 1.30
CA LEU A 415 -22.26 -14.89 2.08
C LEU A 415 -21.93 -14.79 3.57
N ILE A 416 -22.98 -14.68 4.38
CA ILE A 416 -22.93 -14.68 5.84
C ILE A 416 -23.85 -15.77 6.36
N ILE A 417 -23.33 -16.58 7.28
CA ILE A 417 -24.02 -17.76 7.81
C ILE A 417 -24.01 -17.74 9.33
N ARG A 418 -25.16 -18.07 9.93
CA ARG A 418 -25.29 -18.38 11.36
C ARG A 418 -26.12 -19.64 11.52
N ASP A 419 -25.56 -20.62 12.21
CA ASP A 419 -26.22 -21.85 12.64
C ASP A 419 -27.08 -22.46 11.51
N TYR A 420 -26.50 -22.50 10.31
CA TYR A 420 -27.17 -23.04 9.14
C TYR A 420 -26.88 -24.54 9.07
N GLU A 421 -27.93 -25.32 9.33
CA GLU A 421 -27.89 -26.77 9.35
C GLU A 421 -28.06 -27.35 7.94
N ASN A 422 -27.28 -28.38 7.62
CA ASN A 422 -27.68 -29.33 6.61
C ASN A 422 -28.81 -30.21 7.16
N LEU A 423 -30.04 -30.06 6.62
CA LEU A 423 -31.25 -30.77 7.06
C LEU A 423 -31.14 -32.31 7.05
N TYR A 424 -30.09 -32.87 6.44
CA TYR A 424 -29.87 -34.31 6.32
C TYR A 424 -28.82 -34.88 7.29
N LEU A 425 -28.08 -34.04 8.04
CA LEU A 425 -27.01 -34.45 8.96
C LEU A 425 -27.10 -33.70 10.29
N ASN A 426 -27.46 -34.41 11.38
CA ASN A 426 -27.47 -33.84 12.73
C ASN A 426 -26.09 -33.31 13.12
N GLY A 427 -26.02 -32.02 13.49
CA GLY A 427 -24.81 -31.38 14.02
C GLY A 427 -23.88 -30.73 12.98
N ASP A 428 -24.27 -30.69 11.70
CA ASP A 428 -23.50 -30.04 10.62
C ASP A 428 -23.88 -28.56 10.48
N THR A 429 -23.44 -27.73 11.44
CA THR A 429 -23.78 -26.29 11.50
C THR A 429 -22.61 -25.42 11.05
N TRP A 430 -22.83 -24.63 10.00
CA TRP A 430 -21.88 -23.62 9.54
C TRP A 430 -22.11 -22.28 10.25
N ASN A 431 -21.00 -21.61 10.58
CA ASN A 431 -21.00 -20.26 11.14
C ASN A 431 -19.93 -19.41 10.47
N THR A 432 -20.20 -18.11 10.38
CA THR A 432 -19.23 -17.13 9.91
C THR A 432 -18.62 -16.35 11.07
N THR A 433 -17.40 -15.87 10.85
CA THR A 433 -16.81 -14.77 11.61
C THR A 433 -16.32 -13.71 10.63
N ILE A 434 -16.64 -12.44 10.89
CA ILE A 434 -16.15 -11.30 10.12
C ILE A 434 -15.01 -10.66 10.91
N HIS A 435 -13.85 -10.51 10.27
CA HIS A 435 -12.71 -9.79 10.82
C HIS A 435 -12.53 -8.49 10.04
N ILE A 436 -12.68 -7.35 10.72
CA ILE A 436 -12.60 -6.02 10.10
C ILE A 436 -11.44 -5.26 10.71
N GLN A 437 -10.45 -4.93 9.90
CA GLN A 437 -9.28 -4.15 10.28
C GLN A 437 -9.42 -2.71 9.80
N ASN A 438 -9.08 -1.75 10.66
CA ASN A 438 -8.89 -0.36 10.23
C ASN A 438 -7.55 -0.24 9.50
N ALA A 439 -7.62 -0.05 8.18
CA ALA A 439 -6.45 0.11 7.30
C ALA A 439 -6.00 1.58 7.20
N GLY A 440 -6.83 2.50 7.68
CA GLY A 440 -6.59 3.94 7.73
C GLY A 440 -5.62 4.37 8.85
N THR A 441 -5.65 5.67 9.13
CA THR A 441 -4.68 6.34 10.01
C THR A 441 -5.32 7.09 11.18
N ALA A 442 -6.63 7.26 11.15
CA ALA A 442 -7.44 7.74 12.26
C ALA A 442 -8.36 6.62 12.77
N THR A 443 -8.98 6.83 13.93
CA THR A 443 -10.01 5.93 14.45
C THR A 443 -11.16 5.82 13.44
N ALA A 444 -11.63 4.58 13.20
CA ALA A 444 -12.76 4.29 12.31
C ALA A 444 -14.00 3.91 13.13
N GLU A 445 -15.16 4.42 12.75
CA GLU A 445 -16.46 3.97 13.26
C GLU A 445 -17.16 3.12 12.21
N VAL A 446 -17.26 1.81 12.48
CA VAL A 446 -17.72 0.83 11.49
C VAL A 446 -19.10 0.29 11.81
N SER A 447 -20.02 0.31 10.86
CA SER A 447 -21.31 -0.37 10.94
C SER A 447 -21.37 -1.55 9.98
N VAL A 448 -22.12 -2.59 10.35
CA VAL A 448 -22.31 -3.79 9.51
C VAL A 448 -23.79 -4.05 9.33
N GLU A 449 -24.30 -3.82 8.13
CA GLU A 449 -25.68 -4.13 7.75
C GLU A 449 -25.76 -5.54 7.18
N PHE A 450 -26.59 -6.39 7.79
CA PHE A 450 -26.89 -7.74 7.35
C PHE A 450 -28.20 -7.73 6.57
N PHE A 451 -28.25 -8.51 5.48
CA PHE A 451 -29.41 -8.63 4.60
C PHE A 451 -29.87 -10.08 4.56
N ASN A 452 -31.19 -10.31 4.52
CA ASN A 452 -31.73 -11.62 4.14
C ASN A 452 -31.36 -11.93 2.68
N GLN A 453 -31.54 -13.19 2.25
CA GLN A 453 -31.22 -13.58 0.86
C GLN A 453 -31.94 -12.72 -0.17
N ASP A 454 -33.19 -12.30 0.09
CA ASP A 454 -34.01 -11.44 -0.78
C ASP A 454 -33.55 -9.96 -0.86
N GLY A 455 -32.41 -9.62 -0.25
CA GLY A 455 -31.86 -8.26 -0.21
C GLY A 455 -32.51 -7.34 0.83
N SER A 456 -33.53 -7.80 1.58
CA SER A 456 -34.13 -6.99 2.63
C SER A 456 -33.20 -6.86 3.85
N SER A 457 -33.07 -5.64 4.40
CA SER A 457 -32.28 -5.38 5.60
C SER A 457 -32.81 -6.20 6.79
N LYS A 458 -31.91 -6.92 7.47
CA LYS A 458 -32.22 -7.80 8.60
C LYS A 458 -31.83 -7.18 9.93
N TYR A 459 -30.60 -6.68 10.03
CA TYR A 459 -30.02 -6.17 11.25
C TYR A 459 -28.80 -5.31 10.94
N THR A 460 -28.58 -4.23 11.68
CA THR A 460 -27.35 -3.43 11.61
C THR A 460 -26.63 -3.52 12.95
N GLY A 461 -25.40 -4.06 12.92
CA GLY A 461 -24.49 -4.06 14.06
C GLY A 461 -23.57 -2.84 14.07
N GLY A 462 -23.16 -2.41 15.26
CA GLY A 462 -22.26 -1.28 15.46
C GLY A 462 -22.96 0.01 15.94
N PRO A 463 -22.28 1.16 15.86
CA PRO A 463 -20.93 1.32 15.32
C PRO A 463 -19.88 0.62 16.20
N TYR A 464 -18.83 0.12 15.57
CA TYR A 464 -17.65 -0.47 16.20
C TYR A 464 -16.49 0.50 16.03
N THR A 465 -15.98 1.03 17.13
CA THR A 465 -14.78 1.87 17.15
C THR A 465 -13.54 1.01 16.96
N ILE A 466 -12.80 1.20 15.87
CA ILE A 466 -11.58 0.45 15.55
C ILE A 466 -10.40 1.41 15.42
N GLN A 467 -9.37 1.22 16.26
CA GLN A 467 -8.15 2.02 16.21
C GLN A 467 -7.29 1.69 14.97
N PRO A 468 -6.45 2.61 14.47
CA PRO A 468 -5.57 2.34 13.32
C PRO A 468 -4.78 1.04 13.46
N GLY A 469 -4.81 0.20 12.44
CA GLY A 469 -4.13 -1.11 12.41
C GLY A 469 -4.81 -2.22 13.21
N ALA A 470 -5.69 -1.90 14.17
CA ALA A 470 -6.47 -2.84 14.96
C ALA A 470 -7.56 -3.52 14.13
N SER A 471 -8.08 -4.63 14.64
CA SER A 471 -9.24 -5.32 14.07
C SER A 471 -10.29 -5.66 15.12
N VAL A 472 -11.55 -5.77 14.65
CA VAL A 472 -12.66 -6.34 15.42
C VAL A 472 -13.09 -7.66 14.79
N LYS A 473 -13.39 -8.64 15.65
CA LYS A 473 -13.99 -9.92 15.26
C LYS A 473 -15.47 -9.94 15.63
N LEU A 474 -16.33 -10.12 14.63
CA LEU A 474 -17.76 -10.31 14.80
C LEU A 474 -18.08 -11.78 14.58
N ASP A 475 -18.50 -12.47 15.65
CA ASP A 475 -18.90 -13.87 15.60
C ASP A 475 -20.41 -13.99 15.38
N GLN A 476 -20.81 -14.48 14.21
CA GLN A 476 -22.22 -14.56 13.84
C GLN A 476 -22.98 -15.59 14.67
N PHE A 477 -22.32 -16.60 15.25
CA PHE A 477 -22.94 -17.55 16.19
C PHE A 477 -23.41 -16.85 17.48
N ASN A 478 -22.84 -15.70 17.82
CA ASN A 478 -23.24 -14.90 18.99
C ASN A 478 -24.19 -13.73 18.64
N CYS A 479 -24.47 -13.49 17.34
CA CYS A 479 -25.41 -12.46 16.87
C CYS A 479 -26.86 -12.97 16.82
N TRP A 480 -27.55 -13.00 17.97
CA TRP A 480 -28.93 -13.50 18.10
C TRP A 480 -29.96 -12.72 17.26
N GLN A 481 -29.67 -11.48 16.88
CA GLN A 481 -30.52 -10.64 16.03
C GLN A 481 -30.71 -11.22 14.62
N LEU A 482 -29.80 -12.08 14.16
CA LEU A 482 -29.93 -12.80 12.89
C LEU A 482 -30.98 -13.92 12.95
N GLY A 483 -31.44 -14.30 14.15
CA GLY A 483 -32.39 -15.38 14.39
C GLY A 483 -31.70 -16.68 14.83
N THR A 484 -32.45 -17.79 14.83
CA THR A 484 -31.88 -19.10 15.19
C THR A 484 -31.08 -19.74 14.07
N SER A 485 -31.36 -19.39 12.82
CA SER A 485 -30.59 -19.78 11.64
C SER A 485 -30.65 -18.64 10.62
N PHE A 486 -29.56 -18.38 9.92
CA PHE A 486 -29.46 -17.31 8.95
C PHE A 486 -28.49 -17.66 7.82
N MET A 487 -28.92 -17.35 6.60
CA MET A 487 -28.11 -17.29 5.40
C MET A 487 -28.48 -15.99 4.69
N GLY A 488 -27.48 -15.21 4.31
CA GLY A 488 -27.70 -13.91 3.70
C GLY A 488 -26.38 -13.24 3.35
N SER A 489 -26.38 -11.92 3.28
CA SER A 489 -25.18 -11.15 2.96
C SER A 489 -24.95 -10.03 3.98
N ALA A 490 -23.81 -9.35 3.88
CA ALA A 490 -23.57 -8.12 4.64
C ALA A 490 -22.89 -7.03 3.81
N THR A 491 -23.00 -5.80 4.30
CA THR A 491 -22.25 -4.62 3.86
C THR A 491 -21.61 -3.99 5.09
N VAL A 492 -20.30 -3.77 5.03
CA VAL A 492 -19.53 -3.05 6.04
C VAL A 492 -19.35 -1.62 5.56
N THR A 493 -19.63 -0.64 6.42
CA THR A 493 -19.47 0.80 6.13
C THR A 493 -18.67 1.47 7.25
N SER A 494 -17.71 2.30 6.87
CA SER A 494 -16.84 3.09 7.74
C SER A 494 -17.09 4.59 7.55
N ASP A 495 -16.83 5.39 8.58
CA ASP A 495 -17.21 6.80 8.66
C ASP A 495 -16.35 7.76 7.82
N ASP A 496 -15.05 7.52 7.67
CA ASP A 496 -14.12 8.21 6.73
C ASP A 496 -12.75 7.49 6.66
N GLN A 497 -12.68 6.22 7.06
CA GLN A 497 -11.43 5.45 7.10
C GLN A 497 -11.56 4.17 6.27
N PRO A 498 -10.56 3.83 5.45
CA PRO A 498 -10.60 2.57 4.73
C PRO A 498 -10.44 1.39 5.70
N VAL A 499 -11.27 0.37 5.50
CA VAL A 499 -11.22 -0.88 6.26
C VAL A 499 -10.90 -2.04 5.33
N ALA A 500 -10.23 -3.06 5.87
CA ALA A 500 -9.94 -4.33 5.22
C ALA A 500 -10.68 -5.43 5.96
N ALA A 501 -11.35 -6.35 5.26
CA ALA A 501 -12.10 -7.41 5.92
C ALA A 501 -11.97 -8.78 5.24
N ILE A 502 -11.99 -9.82 6.06
CA ILE A 502 -12.13 -11.21 5.64
C ILE A 502 -13.28 -11.87 6.38
N VAL A 503 -13.81 -12.92 5.79
CA VAL A 503 -14.79 -13.80 6.44
C VAL A 503 -14.20 -15.18 6.54
N ASN A 504 -14.20 -15.76 7.74
CA ASN A 504 -13.98 -17.20 7.90
C ASN A 504 -15.35 -17.89 7.99
N GLU A 505 -15.51 -18.97 7.25
CA GLU A 505 -16.63 -19.91 7.35
C GLU A 505 -16.13 -21.18 8.01
N VAL A 506 -16.75 -21.56 9.14
CA VAL A 506 -16.27 -22.67 9.95
C VAL A 506 -17.42 -23.59 10.33
N ASN A 507 -17.17 -24.87 10.18
CA ASN A 507 -17.97 -25.96 10.70
C ASN A 507 -17.11 -26.74 11.69
N MET A 508 -17.17 -26.31 12.94
CA MET A 508 -16.38 -26.91 14.02
C MET A 508 -16.76 -28.38 14.25
N SER A 509 -18.03 -28.74 14.04
CA SER A 509 -18.53 -30.10 14.28
C SER A 509 -17.95 -31.13 13.31
N ASN A 510 -17.59 -30.71 12.09
CA ASN A 510 -17.06 -31.59 11.05
C ASN A 510 -15.62 -31.23 10.62
N ASN A 511 -14.92 -30.38 11.39
CA ASN A 511 -13.56 -29.93 11.09
C ASN A 511 -13.41 -29.38 9.65
N ARG A 512 -14.29 -28.45 9.27
CA ARG A 512 -14.22 -27.78 7.96
C ARG A 512 -14.08 -26.28 8.17
N ALA A 513 -13.21 -25.67 7.39
CA ALA A 513 -13.05 -24.22 7.40
C ALA A 513 -12.63 -23.73 6.03
N MET A 514 -13.04 -22.52 5.70
CA MET A 514 -12.63 -21.78 4.52
C MET A 514 -12.72 -20.28 4.81
N ALA A 515 -12.15 -19.47 3.94
CA ALA A 515 -12.18 -18.03 4.08
C ALA A 515 -12.29 -17.36 2.72
N TYR A 516 -12.74 -16.12 2.73
CA TYR A 516 -12.75 -15.26 1.56
C TYR A 516 -12.48 -13.81 1.96
N ASN A 517 -11.97 -13.02 1.02
CA ASN A 517 -11.74 -11.60 1.22
C ASN A 517 -13.01 -10.81 0.89
N ALA A 518 -13.32 -9.77 1.66
CA ALA A 518 -14.44 -8.88 1.34
C ALA A 518 -14.17 -8.08 0.05
N PHE A 519 -15.23 -7.71 -0.67
CA PHE A 519 -15.14 -7.02 -1.95
C PHE A 519 -15.31 -5.51 -1.78
N SER A 520 -14.37 -4.72 -2.29
CA SER A 520 -14.46 -3.24 -2.32
C SER A 520 -15.12 -2.69 -3.59
N SER A 521 -15.32 -3.52 -4.60
CA SER A 521 -16.03 -3.17 -5.82
C SER A 521 -16.62 -4.43 -6.49
N GLY A 522 -17.58 -4.23 -7.39
CA GLY A 522 -18.12 -5.27 -8.24
C GLY A 522 -17.58 -5.16 -9.67
N ALA A 523 -17.91 -6.13 -10.52
CA ALA A 523 -17.58 -6.11 -11.93
C ALA A 523 -18.78 -6.43 -12.82
N LEU A 524 -18.66 -6.05 -14.09
CA LEU A 524 -19.58 -6.45 -15.16
C LEU A 524 -19.45 -7.93 -15.51
N ASN A 525 -18.21 -8.41 -15.57
CA ASN A 525 -17.86 -9.78 -15.90
C ASN A 525 -17.02 -10.32 -14.75
N VAL A 526 -17.56 -11.28 -14.01
CA VAL A 526 -16.84 -12.00 -12.96
C VAL A 526 -16.46 -13.37 -13.51
N TYR A 527 -15.17 -13.61 -13.65
CA TYR A 527 -14.59 -14.85 -14.15
C TYR A 527 -14.32 -15.80 -12.99
N LEU A 528 -14.77 -17.04 -13.15
CA LEU A 528 -14.65 -18.13 -12.20
C LEU A 528 -13.89 -19.27 -12.91
N PRO A 529 -12.55 -19.29 -12.86
CA PRO A 529 -11.74 -20.24 -13.65
C PRO A 529 -11.96 -21.71 -13.29
N PHE A 530 -12.56 -22.01 -12.14
CA PHE A 530 -12.84 -23.36 -11.69
C PHE A 530 -14.28 -23.47 -11.14
N SER A 531 -15.05 -24.38 -11.70
CA SER A 531 -16.34 -24.84 -11.21
C SER A 531 -16.51 -26.32 -11.56
N SER A 532 -17.24 -27.06 -10.76
CA SER A 532 -17.27 -28.51 -10.82
C SER A 532 -18.68 -29.07 -10.55
N TRP A 533 -18.99 -30.16 -11.23
CA TRP A 533 -20.14 -31.01 -10.93
C TRP A 533 -19.70 -32.46 -10.86
N ASN A 534 -19.73 -33.02 -9.65
CA ASN A 534 -19.27 -34.36 -9.33
C ASN A 534 -17.87 -34.70 -9.89
N TRP A 535 -17.01 -33.70 -10.10
CA TRP A 535 -15.66 -33.92 -10.62
C TRP A 535 -14.76 -34.41 -9.49
N HIS A 536 -14.37 -35.68 -9.53
CA HIS A 536 -13.69 -36.33 -8.39
C HIS A 536 -14.46 -36.15 -7.05
N SER A 537 -15.79 -36.21 -7.13
CA SER A 537 -16.74 -35.95 -6.04
C SER A 537 -16.77 -34.50 -5.53
N LEU A 538 -16.25 -33.53 -6.27
CA LEU A 538 -16.39 -32.10 -5.99
C LEU A 538 -17.61 -31.51 -6.68
N TYR A 539 -18.23 -30.56 -6.00
CA TYR A 539 -19.36 -29.77 -6.45
C TYR A 539 -19.09 -28.32 -6.09
N SER A 540 -19.41 -27.41 -7.02
CA SER A 540 -19.39 -25.97 -6.74
C SER A 540 -20.78 -25.46 -6.38
N ASP A 541 -20.82 -24.50 -5.48
CA ASP A 541 -21.94 -23.58 -5.33
C ASP A 541 -21.41 -22.16 -5.63
N ILE A 542 -22.18 -21.32 -6.34
CA ILE A 542 -21.73 -19.98 -6.78
C ILE A 542 -22.64 -18.92 -6.17
N PRO A 543 -22.33 -18.39 -4.97
CA PRO A 543 -23.02 -17.25 -4.40
C PRO A 543 -22.73 -15.98 -5.20
N VAL A 544 -23.77 -15.29 -5.66
CA VAL A 544 -23.70 -14.02 -6.39
C VAL A 544 -24.52 -12.97 -5.66
N LYS A 545 -23.92 -11.81 -5.39
CA LYS A 545 -24.61 -10.65 -4.84
C LYS A 545 -24.60 -9.51 -5.85
N ASN A 546 -25.77 -8.89 -6.05
CA ASN A 546 -25.89 -7.62 -6.74
C ASN A 546 -25.66 -6.49 -5.73
N ILE A 547 -24.57 -5.73 -5.89
CA ILE A 547 -24.24 -4.60 -4.99
C ILE A 547 -24.75 -3.27 -5.56
N GLY A 548 -25.34 -3.27 -6.76
CA GLY A 548 -25.97 -2.12 -7.38
C GLY A 548 -27.32 -1.75 -6.73
N ALA A 549 -27.78 -0.53 -7.02
CA ALA A 549 -29.02 0.03 -6.46
C ALA A 549 -30.30 -0.54 -7.10
N ASP A 550 -30.19 -1.10 -8.31
CA ASP A 550 -31.31 -1.61 -9.10
C ASP A 550 -31.21 -3.12 -9.30
N SER A 551 -32.34 -3.77 -9.55
CA SER A 551 -32.37 -5.18 -9.97
C SER A 551 -31.67 -5.35 -11.33
N SER A 552 -30.94 -6.45 -11.49
CA SER A 552 -30.22 -6.78 -12.71
C SER A 552 -30.45 -8.24 -13.09
N THR A 553 -30.56 -8.51 -14.39
CA THR A 553 -30.56 -9.88 -14.90
C THR A 553 -29.11 -10.39 -14.88
N VAL A 554 -28.86 -11.39 -14.04
CA VAL A 554 -27.58 -12.06 -13.88
C VAL A 554 -27.59 -13.35 -14.68
N GLU A 555 -26.60 -13.52 -15.54
CA GLU A 555 -26.38 -14.74 -16.32
C GLU A 555 -25.05 -15.39 -15.92
N VAL A 556 -25.08 -16.67 -15.57
CA VAL A 556 -23.88 -17.49 -15.32
C VAL A 556 -23.70 -18.42 -16.50
N THR A 557 -22.65 -18.19 -17.29
CA THR A 557 -22.29 -19.03 -18.44
C THR A 557 -21.13 -19.95 -18.08
N TYR A 558 -21.34 -21.26 -18.18
CA TYR A 558 -20.39 -22.32 -17.92
C TYR A 558 -19.74 -22.81 -19.22
N TYR A 559 -18.43 -23.02 -19.17
CA TYR A 559 -17.59 -23.47 -20.29
C TYR A 559 -16.93 -24.80 -19.93
N GLU A 560 -17.33 -25.88 -20.61
CA GLU A 560 -16.79 -27.21 -20.36
C GLU A 560 -15.29 -27.31 -20.64
N GLN A 561 -14.55 -28.01 -19.76
CA GLN A 561 -13.18 -28.40 -20.03
C GLN A 561 -13.05 -29.19 -21.34
N GLY A 562 -12.16 -28.74 -22.22
CA GLY A 562 -11.72 -29.46 -23.42
C GLY A 562 -12.62 -29.30 -24.65
N THR A 563 -13.95 -29.25 -24.48
CA THR A 563 -14.89 -29.03 -25.59
C THR A 563 -15.23 -27.55 -25.79
N GLY A 564 -15.17 -26.74 -24.72
CA GLY A 564 -15.65 -25.37 -24.72
C GLY A 564 -17.17 -25.25 -24.91
N GLN A 565 -17.92 -26.33 -24.73
CA GLN A 565 -19.37 -26.30 -24.82
C GLN A 565 -19.94 -25.38 -23.73
N GLU A 566 -20.90 -24.55 -24.14
CA GLU A 566 -21.53 -23.55 -23.30
C GLU A 566 -22.89 -24.02 -22.76
N TRP A 567 -23.14 -23.71 -21.49
CA TRP A 567 -24.46 -23.74 -20.87
C TRP A 567 -24.61 -22.52 -19.99
N TYR A 568 -25.84 -22.08 -19.74
CA TYR A 568 -26.06 -20.91 -18.91
C TYR A 568 -27.28 -21.09 -18.00
N ASP A 569 -27.23 -20.45 -16.84
CA ASP A 569 -28.40 -20.17 -16.00
C ASP A 569 -28.56 -18.66 -15.84
N TRP A 570 -29.77 -18.20 -15.57
CA TRP A 570 -30.03 -16.79 -15.33
C TRP A 570 -31.12 -16.54 -14.29
N ARG A 571 -30.99 -15.45 -13.54
CA ARG A 571 -31.97 -14.98 -12.56
C ARG A 571 -32.02 -13.45 -12.59
N ASP A 572 -33.17 -12.88 -12.28
CA ASP A 572 -33.23 -11.47 -11.92
C ASP A 572 -32.84 -11.35 -10.45
N VAL A 573 -31.78 -10.60 -10.16
CA VAL A 573 -31.22 -10.43 -8.82
C VAL A 573 -31.39 -8.97 -8.41
N GLY A 574 -32.23 -8.72 -7.41
CA GLY A 574 -32.52 -7.43 -6.81
C GLY A 574 -31.31 -6.80 -6.11
N SER A 575 -31.45 -5.52 -5.74
CA SER A 575 -30.40 -4.81 -4.98
C SER A 575 -30.13 -5.51 -3.64
N ASN A 576 -28.85 -5.74 -3.32
CA ASN A 576 -28.38 -6.48 -2.15
C ASN A 576 -28.83 -7.94 -2.05
N GLU A 577 -29.58 -8.44 -3.04
CA GLU A 577 -30.04 -9.82 -3.10
C GLU A 577 -28.85 -10.76 -3.30
N LEU A 578 -28.91 -11.90 -2.62
CA LEU A 578 -27.97 -13.00 -2.73
C LEU A 578 -28.67 -14.17 -3.42
N GLU A 579 -28.17 -14.54 -4.59
CA GLU A 579 -28.60 -15.74 -5.32
C GLU A 579 -27.47 -16.77 -5.35
N ILE A 580 -27.79 -18.05 -5.17
CA ILE A 580 -26.80 -19.13 -5.24
C ILE A 580 -27.08 -19.98 -6.48
N PHE A 581 -26.14 -19.97 -7.42
CA PHE A 581 -26.21 -20.79 -8.62
C PHE A 581 -25.55 -22.14 -8.38
N TYR A 582 -26.23 -23.20 -8.82
CA TYR A 582 -25.74 -24.58 -8.70
C TYR A 582 -25.52 -25.16 -10.10
N PRO A 583 -24.27 -25.42 -10.53
CA PRO A 583 -24.02 -26.21 -11.73
C PRO A 583 -24.54 -27.65 -11.54
N PRO A 584 -24.97 -28.36 -12.60
CA PRO A 584 -25.26 -27.83 -13.93
C PRO A 584 -26.62 -27.12 -13.97
N PRO A 585 -26.82 -26.18 -14.91
CA PRO A 585 -28.06 -25.44 -15.07
C PRO A 585 -29.25 -26.33 -15.49
N ASP A 586 -30.48 -25.83 -15.30
CA ASP A 586 -31.73 -26.55 -15.64
C ASP A 586 -31.85 -26.96 -17.12
N ASN A 587 -31.16 -26.26 -18.02
CA ASN A 587 -31.11 -26.56 -19.46
C ASN A 587 -30.04 -27.62 -19.84
N TYR A 588 -29.38 -28.22 -18.86
CA TYR A 588 -28.29 -29.17 -19.08
C TYR A 588 -28.81 -30.56 -19.52
N PRO A 589 -28.18 -31.23 -20.51
CA PRO A 589 -28.59 -32.56 -20.95
C PRO A 589 -28.48 -33.61 -19.84
N TYR A 590 -29.57 -34.32 -19.57
CA TYR A 590 -29.64 -35.35 -18.53
C TYR A 590 -28.68 -36.53 -18.83
N GLY A 591 -27.90 -36.97 -17.82
CA GLY A 591 -27.19 -38.27 -17.85
C GLY A 591 -25.66 -38.25 -17.99
N MET A 592 -24.97 -37.15 -17.65
CA MET A 592 -23.50 -37.10 -17.59
C MET A 592 -23.02 -36.90 -16.15
N ASN A 593 -21.98 -37.65 -15.75
CA ASN A 593 -21.70 -37.91 -14.34
C ASN A 593 -20.53 -37.13 -13.72
N GLU A 594 -19.56 -36.57 -14.46
CA GLU A 594 -18.44 -35.80 -13.89
C GLU A 594 -18.04 -34.66 -14.84
N ARG A 595 -17.94 -33.42 -14.35
CA ARG A 595 -17.60 -32.24 -15.19
C ARG A 595 -16.76 -31.21 -14.45
N LEU A 596 -15.74 -30.72 -15.15
CA LEU A 596 -14.98 -29.52 -14.82
C LEU A 596 -15.32 -28.43 -15.83
N ALA A 597 -15.59 -27.22 -15.35
CA ALA A 597 -15.91 -26.06 -16.18
C ALA A 597 -15.29 -24.79 -15.61
N ALA A 598 -15.07 -23.79 -16.45
CA ALA A 598 -14.98 -22.39 -16.00
C ALA A 598 -16.39 -21.78 -16.05
N ALA A 599 -16.63 -20.72 -15.29
CA ALA A 599 -17.87 -19.93 -15.40
C ALA A 599 -17.56 -18.44 -15.56
N VAL A 600 -18.48 -17.72 -16.19
CA VAL A 600 -18.47 -16.26 -16.26
C VAL A 600 -19.84 -15.77 -15.83
N VAL A 601 -19.87 -14.94 -14.79
CA VAL A 601 -21.06 -14.24 -14.33
C VAL A 601 -21.10 -12.88 -15.02
N THR A 602 -22.20 -12.60 -15.71
CA THR A 602 -22.40 -11.36 -16.47
C THR A 602 -23.72 -10.69 -16.09
N ASN A 603 -23.83 -9.39 -16.35
CA ASN A 603 -25.09 -8.68 -16.20
C ASN A 603 -25.23 -7.48 -17.16
N ASN A 604 -26.39 -6.82 -17.08
CA ASN A 604 -26.75 -5.70 -17.96
C ASN A 604 -26.39 -4.31 -17.38
N SER A 605 -25.98 -4.22 -16.11
CA SER A 605 -25.78 -2.97 -15.37
C SER A 605 -24.79 -3.20 -14.23
N ARG A 606 -23.67 -2.46 -14.17
CA ARG A 606 -22.47 -2.77 -13.35
C ARG A 606 -22.75 -3.14 -11.88
N ASP A 607 -21.84 -3.98 -11.37
CA ASP A 607 -21.53 -4.27 -9.97
C ASP A 607 -22.09 -5.60 -9.42
N LEU A 608 -21.55 -6.71 -9.91
CA LEU A 608 -21.67 -8.03 -9.27
C LEU A 608 -20.42 -8.41 -8.51
N ILE A 609 -20.62 -9.17 -7.43
CA ILE A 609 -19.56 -9.92 -6.77
C ILE A 609 -19.99 -11.39 -6.71
N ALA A 610 -19.04 -12.30 -6.87
CA ALA A 610 -19.31 -13.73 -6.82
C ALA A 610 -18.21 -14.49 -6.08
N LEU A 611 -18.61 -15.55 -5.40
CA LEU A 611 -17.72 -16.55 -4.81
C LEU A 611 -17.87 -17.88 -5.55
N VAL A 612 -16.89 -18.76 -5.38
CA VAL A 612 -17.06 -20.20 -5.64
C VAL A 612 -16.79 -20.96 -4.37
N HIS A 613 -17.75 -21.79 -3.96
CA HIS A 613 -17.63 -22.69 -2.83
C HIS A 613 -17.49 -24.11 -3.35
N GLU A 614 -16.38 -24.77 -3.04
CA GLU A 614 -16.19 -26.18 -3.36
C GLU A 614 -16.56 -27.06 -2.17
N ARG A 615 -17.46 -28.01 -2.40
CA ARG A 615 -17.86 -29.04 -1.45
C ARG A 615 -17.64 -30.42 -2.03
N ARG A 616 -17.30 -31.40 -1.20
CA ARG A 616 -17.30 -32.82 -1.60
C ARG A 616 -18.64 -33.49 -1.33
N ASP A 617 -18.92 -34.56 -2.10
CA ASP A 617 -20.02 -35.48 -1.82
C ASP A 617 -19.96 -36.01 -0.36
N GLN A 618 -21.13 -36.18 0.23
CA GLN A 618 -21.38 -36.31 1.67
C GLN A 618 -20.76 -37.52 2.36
N GLN A 619 -20.15 -38.46 1.62
CA GLN A 619 -19.60 -39.71 2.19
C GLN A 619 -18.16 -39.61 2.69
N ASP A 620 -17.43 -38.52 2.40
CA ASP A 620 -16.01 -38.40 2.77
C ASP A 620 -15.79 -37.31 3.85
N TYR A 621 -15.73 -37.75 5.11
CA TYR A 621 -15.67 -36.91 6.31
C TYR A 621 -14.33 -36.17 6.53
N ARG A 622 -13.42 -36.17 5.54
CA ARG A 622 -12.08 -35.54 5.62
C ARG A 622 -11.85 -34.45 4.56
N ALA A 623 -12.90 -33.92 3.96
CA ALA A 623 -12.78 -32.99 2.83
C ALA A 623 -12.33 -31.58 3.26
N GLN A 624 -11.29 -31.08 2.59
CA GLN A 624 -10.97 -29.66 2.52
C GLN A 624 -12.02 -28.97 1.65
N TYR A 625 -12.66 -27.94 2.19
CA TYR A 625 -13.52 -27.03 1.45
C TYR A 625 -12.64 -25.89 0.98
N MET A 626 -12.88 -25.40 -0.24
CA MET A 626 -12.14 -24.26 -0.78
C MET A 626 -13.15 -23.19 -1.16
N THR A 627 -12.78 -21.94 -0.91
CA THR A 627 -13.50 -20.82 -1.49
C THR A 627 -12.57 -19.89 -2.24
N TYR A 628 -13.11 -19.53 -3.39
CA TYR A 628 -12.67 -18.58 -4.38
C TYR A 628 -13.29 -17.19 -4.39
N ASN A 629 -12.54 -16.08 -4.34
CA ASN A 629 -13.08 -14.81 -4.84
C ASN A 629 -13.13 -14.83 -6.37
N GLY A 630 -14.28 -14.53 -6.97
CA GLY A 630 -14.36 -14.33 -8.42
C GLY A 630 -13.49 -13.18 -8.87
N VAL A 631 -12.80 -13.34 -10.01
CA VAL A 631 -11.83 -12.37 -10.53
C VAL A 631 -12.44 -11.59 -11.69
N ALA A 632 -12.12 -10.31 -11.86
CA ALA A 632 -12.39 -9.59 -13.10
C ALA A 632 -11.08 -9.23 -13.78
N LYS A 633 -11.03 -9.40 -15.10
CA LYS A 633 -9.92 -8.80 -15.84
C LYS A 633 -10.05 -7.30 -15.71
N THR A 634 -9.07 -6.68 -15.05
CA THR A 634 -8.81 -5.27 -15.28
C THR A 634 -8.51 -5.09 -16.75
N ASP A 635 -9.06 -4.05 -17.38
CA ASP A 635 -8.64 -3.67 -18.73
C ASP A 635 -7.11 -3.57 -18.70
N SER A 636 -6.47 -4.32 -19.59
CA SER A 636 -5.05 -4.69 -19.56
C SER A 636 -4.11 -3.55 -19.15
N MET A 637 -3.19 -3.88 -18.23
CA MET A 637 -2.01 -3.10 -17.82
C MET A 637 -1.29 -2.45 -18.99
#